data_AF-V5GGU6-F1
#
_entry.id   AF-V5GGU6-F1
#
_cell.length_a   1.000
_cell.length_b   1.000
_cell.length_c   1.000
_cell.angle_alpha   90.00
_cell.angle_beta   90.00
_cell.angle_gamma   90.00
#
_symmetry.space_group_name_H-M   'P 1'
#
loop_
_entity.id
_entity.type
_entity.pdbx_description
1 polymer ?
#
loop_
_entity_poly.entity_id
_entity_poly.type
_entity_poly.pdbx_seq_one_letter_code
_entity_poly.pdbx_strand_id
1 'polypeptide(L)'
;MNLDPPFYNGCQELVFHESARANAVIAMLARNSDVDGAVASVRSVQENFNRHFGYPWVFLNDKHWAQDFMSKVSNAVTEDATSGNFRFEQIPEGMWGYPDWIDLTQARKSMLEMESRRINYAGSESYHHMCRFQSGFFYDHPALRNYRWYWRVEPGISFTCAITYDPFIEMERHGKRYGYTIAPWERHHRLVTVSLLHHRSLLFLHLLVLLLGILVILAPLRISPTFRLSAILTQIRPSWRGAIPSTWYTICGALRPLTTASMAPDKLRKPPQAPPIFTATPKSLIDDTNRLIQSSRKVQDSLVANITPESASFANVLVPLAQDENVMALESHILGFYQSVSSDQTLRDASTEAEKLMDDFSIESVMREDVYKLVDVVLKKNESLDPESRKLLEKEHKDYVRNGLGLPAGPKRDRFKEIKKRLSQISIEFQKNLNEENGGIWFTREELDGVPEDVLSGLKKGEGENEGKLRLSFKYPDLFPTLKYAKNAETRKQVMIANENKCNQNVPLFKEAIVLRDEAARLLGYPNHAAFRVEDKMAKTPETVNSFLGDLRSRLAAGGQKEREALKQLKQADLASRGEKFDGHYYLWDHRFYDRVMLEKDYQLDQQLIAEYFPLQTTIDGMLKIFEELFGLVFVEITGEDRNQLSPTGKGNDITWHEDVQIFSVWDDEGEGSGFVGYLYLDLFPREGKYGHAANFNIQPSPADYNKGFIDTNGNRHFPATALVCNFSKPTLKKPSLLKHDEVVTLFHELGHGIHDLVSKTIYSRFHGTNTVRDFVEAPSQMLENWCWTPSQLKSLSKHYSTISPEYLKEWQEHNSGKSQPPEQIPDDVIENLIRTKHVNDALFNLRQLHFGIFDMTVHQPDSHDTIEKLPVSATYNSLRKEISQLEGPEVLGQGDEWGHGEATFGHLIGGYDAGYYGYLSSQVYSADMFYTIFRSDPMNPKEGRRYRHMVLEKGGSQDEMKTLTDFLGREPKTDAFYKELGLA
;
A
#
# COMPACT_ATOMS: atom_id res chain seq x y z
N MET A 1 -3.13 -20.58 12.66
CA MET A 1 -3.60 -21.67 11.78
C MET A 1 -5.01 -21.31 11.36
N ASN A 2 -5.23 -21.03 10.08
CA ASN A 2 -6.57 -20.86 9.51
C ASN A 2 -7.17 -22.26 9.38
N LEU A 3 -8.13 -22.60 10.25
CA LEU A 3 -8.93 -23.81 10.09
C LEU A 3 -10.00 -23.52 9.04
N ASP A 4 -10.28 -24.49 8.16
CA ASP A 4 -11.43 -24.42 7.26
C ASP A 4 -12.71 -24.22 8.12
N PRO A 5 -13.56 -23.22 7.80
CA PRO A 5 -14.82 -23.05 8.52
C PRO A 5 -15.71 -24.29 8.29
N PRO A 6 -16.50 -24.71 9.29
CA PRO A 6 -17.43 -25.83 9.09
C PRO A 6 -18.45 -25.47 8.01
N PHE A 7 -18.92 -26.49 7.27
CA PHE A 7 -19.98 -26.31 6.27
C PHE A 7 -21.25 -25.68 6.86
N TYR A 8 -21.55 -25.99 8.14
CA TYR A 8 -22.68 -25.44 8.87
C TYR A 8 -22.35 -25.23 10.35
N ASN A 9 -23.00 -24.24 10.97
CA ASN A 9 -22.90 -23.95 12.41
C ASN A 9 -24.27 -24.16 13.09
N GLY A 10 -24.28 -24.89 14.20
CA GLY A 10 -25.46 -25.12 15.04
C GLY A 10 -26.24 -26.38 14.68
N CYS A 11 -27.13 -26.80 15.58
CA CYS A 11 -28.07 -27.89 15.29
C CYS A 11 -29.14 -27.37 14.31
N GLN A 12 -29.42 -28.13 13.26
CA GLN A 12 -30.36 -27.75 12.20
C GLN A 12 -31.59 -28.65 12.22
N GLU A 13 -32.66 -28.21 11.56
CA GLU A 13 -33.79 -29.08 11.26
C GLU A 13 -33.40 -30.07 10.15
N LEU A 14 -33.88 -31.32 10.24
CA LEU A 14 -33.59 -32.36 9.26
C LEU A 14 -34.20 -31.99 7.91
N VAL A 15 -33.36 -31.64 6.93
CA VAL A 15 -33.78 -31.42 5.54
C VAL A 15 -33.43 -32.66 4.73
N PHE A 16 -34.45 -33.41 4.31
CA PHE A 16 -34.25 -34.56 3.42
C PHE A 16 -34.00 -34.07 1.99
N HIS A 17 -32.77 -34.22 1.50
CA HIS A 17 -32.47 -34.09 0.08
C HIS A 17 -32.22 -35.47 -0.51
N GLU A 18 -33.02 -35.85 -1.51
CA GLU A 18 -32.78 -37.01 -2.41
C GLU A 18 -31.59 -36.71 -3.34
N SER A 19 -30.43 -36.46 -2.77
CA SER A 19 -29.19 -36.24 -3.52
C SER A 19 -28.44 -37.56 -3.72
N ALA A 20 -27.77 -37.69 -4.86
CA ALA A 20 -26.90 -38.83 -5.14
C ALA A 20 -25.79 -38.93 -4.08
N ARG A 21 -25.50 -40.13 -3.59
CA ARG A 21 -24.50 -40.39 -2.54
C ARG A 21 -23.08 -40.29 -3.08
N ALA A 22 -22.16 -39.71 -2.30
CA ALA A 22 -20.74 -39.67 -2.66
C ALA A 22 -20.09 -41.06 -2.54
N ASN A 23 -18.99 -41.31 -3.28
CA ASN A 23 -18.16 -42.49 -3.05
C ASN A 23 -17.31 -42.29 -1.79
N ALA A 24 -17.85 -42.62 -0.61
CA ALA A 24 -17.20 -42.36 0.67
C ALA A 24 -17.34 -43.48 1.72
N VAL A 25 -16.54 -43.39 2.79
CA VAL A 25 -16.49 -44.36 3.90
C VAL A 25 -16.23 -43.67 5.24
N ILE A 26 -16.76 -44.23 6.33
CA ILE A 26 -16.42 -43.82 7.70
C ILE A 26 -15.32 -44.74 8.21
N ALA A 27 -14.22 -44.19 8.72
CA ALA A 27 -13.07 -44.95 9.17
C ALA A 27 -12.82 -44.72 10.66
N MET A 28 -12.52 -45.80 11.40
CA MET A 28 -12.16 -45.73 12.80
C MET A 28 -10.87 -46.51 13.06
N LEU A 29 -9.93 -45.87 13.73
CA LEU A 29 -8.72 -46.48 14.24
C LEU A 29 -8.96 -46.79 15.72
N ALA A 30 -8.92 -48.06 16.10
CA ALA A 30 -9.19 -48.47 17.47
C ALA A 30 -8.33 -49.68 17.85
N ARG A 31 -7.90 -49.72 19.11
CA ARG A 31 -7.35 -50.93 19.71
C ARG A 31 -8.47 -51.79 20.26
N ASN A 32 -8.18 -53.07 20.48
CA ASN A 32 -9.12 -53.98 21.16
C ASN A 32 -9.53 -53.47 22.55
N SER A 33 -8.67 -52.69 23.21
CA SER A 33 -8.97 -52.04 24.50
C SER A 33 -10.03 -50.93 24.41
N ASP A 34 -10.27 -50.39 23.22
CA ASP A 34 -11.10 -49.20 23.03
C ASP A 34 -12.56 -49.58 22.72
N VAL A 35 -12.94 -50.84 22.93
CA VAL A 35 -14.22 -51.43 22.51
C VAL A 35 -15.44 -50.62 22.97
N ASP A 36 -15.47 -50.17 24.22
CA ASP A 36 -16.62 -49.44 24.76
C ASP A 36 -16.72 -48.03 24.15
N GLY A 37 -15.57 -47.38 23.95
CA GLY A 37 -15.50 -46.07 23.28
C GLY A 37 -15.89 -46.16 21.81
N ALA A 38 -15.43 -47.21 21.11
CA ALA A 38 -15.76 -47.46 19.71
C ALA A 38 -17.26 -47.71 19.53
N VAL A 39 -17.87 -48.55 20.38
CA VAL A 39 -19.31 -48.82 20.38
C VAL A 39 -20.12 -47.54 20.61
N ALA A 40 -19.73 -46.72 21.60
CA ALA A 40 -20.41 -45.46 21.90
C ALA A 40 -20.40 -44.50 20.70
N SER A 41 -19.24 -44.38 20.03
CA SER A 41 -19.07 -43.51 18.88
C SER A 41 -19.80 -43.99 17.64
N VAL A 42 -19.76 -45.29 17.37
CA VAL A 42 -20.54 -45.89 16.27
C VAL A 42 -22.02 -45.61 16.48
N ARG A 43 -22.57 -45.89 17.66
CA ARG A 43 -23.99 -45.59 17.95
C ARG A 43 -24.32 -44.12 17.75
N SER A 44 -23.50 -43.24 18.29
CA SER A 44 -23.73 -41.80 18.17
C SER A 44 -23.69 -41.33 16.71
N VAL A 45 -22.78 -41.85 15.89
CA VAL A 45 -22.72 -41.55 14.45
C VAL A 45 -23.90 -42.15 13.70
N GLN A 46 -24.31 -43.39 14.01
CA GLN A 46 -25.48 -44.01 13.38
C GLN A 46 -26.74 -43.20 13.68
N GLU A 47 -27.01 -42.94 14.95
CA GLU A 47 -28.20 -42.20 15.41
C GLU A 47 -28.29 -40.79 14.82
N ASN A 48 -27.18 -40.05 14.80
CA ASN A 48 -27.18 -38.63 14.44
C ASN A 48 -26.87 -38.37 12.96
N PHE A 49 -26.39 -39.36 12.21
CA PHE A 49 -26.01 -39.16 10.81
C PHE A 49 -26.26 -40.41 9.97
N ASN A 50 -25.54 -41.49 10.24
CA ASN A 50 -25.32 -42.53 9.25
C ASN A 50 -26.53 -43.45 9.04
N ARG A 51 -27.50 -43.48 9.97
CA ARG A 51 -28.80 -44.16 9.75
C ARG A 51 -29.57 -43.59 8.56
N HIS A 52 -29.32 -42.31 8.22
CA HIS A 52 -29.99 -41.61 7.12
C HIS A 52 -29.23 -41.72 5.79
N PHE A 53 -27.91 -41.86 5.81
CA PHE A 53 -27.07 -41.83 4.59
C PHE A 53 -26.44 -43.18 4.21
N GLY A 54 -26.32 -44.11 5.16
CA GLY A 54 -25.91 -45.50 4.90
C GLY A 54 -24.48 -45.68 4.40
N TYR A 55 -23.53 -44.85 4.85
CA TYR A 55 -22.11 -45.01 4.50
C TYR A 55 -21.47 -46.23 5.18
N PRO A 56 -20.53 -46.92 4.50
CA PRO A 56 -19.85 -48.09 5.05
C PRO A 56 -18.84 -47.71 6.13
N TRP A 57 -18.49 -48.68 6.99
CA TRP A 57 -17.46 -48.52 8.02
C TRP A 57 -16.20 -49.34 7.73
N VAL A 58 -15.02 -48.79 8.02
CA VAL A 58 -13.74 -49.51 8.02
C VAL A 58 -13.06 -49.32 9.37
N PHE A 59 -12.81 -50.42 10.07
CA PHE A 59 -12.09 -50.43 11.34
C PHE A 59 -10.65 -50.90 11.12
N LEU A 60 -9.67 -50.13 11.60
CA LEU A 60 -8.24 -50.41 11.45
C LEU A 60 -7.57 -50.63 12.82
N ASN A 61 -6.70 -51.65 12.92
CA ASN A 61 -5.93 -51.98 14.13
C ASN A 61 -4.58 -52.60 13.74
N ASP A 62 -3.54 -52.35 14.53
CA ASP A 62 -2.21 -52.96 14.35
C ASP A 62 -2.16 -54.43 14.77
N LYS A 63 -3.14 -54.86 15.56
CA LYS A 63 -3.28 -56.22 16.08
C LYS A 63 -4.49 -56.93 15.48
N HIS A 64 -4.50 -58.25 15.62
CA HIS A 64 -5.68 -59.05 15.32
C HIS A 64 -6.86 -58.59 16.17
N TRP A 65 -8.02 -58.44 15.53
CA TRP A 65 -9.24 -58.00 16.20
C TRP A 65 -9.77 -59.07 17.16
N ALA A 66 -10.04 -58.64 18.40
CA ALA A 66 -10.66 -59.49 19.39
C ALA A 66 -12.12 -59.79 18.97
N GLN A 67 -12.56 -61.02 19.19
CA GLN A 67 -13.95 -61.42 18.89
C GLN A 67 -14.98 -60.57 19.63
N ASP A 68 -14.70 -60.19 20.89
CA ASP A 68 -15.57 -59.29 21.66
C ASP A 68 -15.72 -57.91 20.99
N PHE A 69 -14.61 -57.35 20.49
CA PHE A 69 -14.63 -56.07 19.77
C PHE A 69 -15.47 -56.19 18.49
N MET A 70 -15.15 -57.19 17.65
CA MET A 70 -15.86 -57.38 16.39
C MET A 70 -17.35 -57.59 16.63
N SER A 71 -17.75 -58.41 17.60
CA SER A 71 -19.16 -58.66 17.91
C SER A 71 -19.89 -57.39 18.38
N LYS A 72 -19.35 -56.68 19.37
CA LYS A 72 -20.01 -55.48 19.92
C LYS A 72 -20.11 -54.34 18.92
N VAL A 73 -19.04 -54.09 18.16
CA VAL A 73 -19.03 -53.05 17.13
C VAL A 73 -19.91 -53.43 15.94
N SER A 74 -19.91 -54.70 15.50
CA SER A 74 -20.82 -55.17 14.45
C SER A 74 -22.27 -54.93 14.87
N ASN A 75 -22.64 -55.31 16.10
CA ASN A 75 -23.98 -55.08 16.62
C ASN A 75 -24.36 -53.59 16.58
N ALA A 76 -23.45 -52.70 17.01
CA ALA A 76 -23.67 -51.26 16.98
C ALA A 76 -23.80 -50.67 15.56
N VAL A 77 -23.11 -51.24 14.57
CA VAL A 77 -23.27 -50.83 13.16
C VAL A 77 -24.60 -51.32 12.59
N THR A 78 -25.00 -52.56 12.91
CA THR A 78 -26.19 -53.22 12.32
C THR A 78 -27.51 -52.92 13.03
N GLU A 79 -27.48 -52.20 14.16
CA GLU A 79 -28.67 -51.86 14.96
C GLU A 79 -29.71 -51.08 14.12
N ASP A 80 -29.24 -50.26 13.18
CA ASP A 80 -30.04 -49.57 12.16
C ASP A 80 -29.79 -50.20 10.77
N ALA A 81 -30.81 -50.86 10.21
CA ALA A 81 -30.75 -51.71 9.00
C ALA A 81 -30.29 -51.02 7.68
N THR A 82 -29.86 -49.76 7.73
CA THR A 82 -29.46 -48.93 6.57
C THR A 82 -27.95 -48.93 6.29
N SER A 83 -27.09 -49.33 7.23
CA SER A 83 -25.63 -49.35 7.05
C SER A 83 -25.08 -50.77 6.77
N GLY A 84 -25.38 -51.29 5.57
CA GLY A 84 -25.19 -52.72 5.26
C GLY A 84 -23.77 -53.22 4.99
N ASN A 85 -22.71 -52.39 5.12
CA ASN A 85 -21.36 -52.84 4.76
C ASN A 85 -20.29 -52.26 5.69
N PHE A 86 -19.63 -53.12 6.46
CA PHE A 86 -18.49 -52.76 7.30
C PHE A 86 -17.43 -53.84 7.28
N ARG A 87 -16.18 -53.48 7.59
CA ARG A 87 -15.07 -54.45 7.66
C ARG A 87 -14.03 -54.07 8.69
N PHE A 88 -13.33 -55.10 9.16
CA PHE A 88 -12.20 -55.01 10.07
C PHE A 88 -10.94 -55.35 9.29
N GLU A 89 -9.95 -54.47 9.33
CA GLU A 89 -8.69 -54.63 8.62
C GLU A 89 -7.54 -54.50 9.62
N GLN A 90 -6.49 -55.29 9.40
CA GLN A 90 -5.28 -55.22 10.19
C GLN A 90 -4.23 -54.44 9.40
N ILE A 91 -3.58 -53.47 10.05
CA ILE A 91 -2.47 -52.72 9.48
C ILE A 91 -1.12 -53.19 10.07
N PRO A 92 0.02 -52.94 9.40
CA PRO A 92 1.33 -53.27 9.96
C PRO A 92 1.60 -52.54 11.28
N GLU A 93 2.22 -53.22 12.25
CA GLU A 93 2.54 -52.65 13.57
C GLU A 93 3.37 -51.35 13.50
N GLY A 94 4.35 -51.30 12.58
CA GLY A 94 5.16 -50.10 12.34
C GLY A 94 4.37 -48.88 11.83
N MET A 95 3.18 -49.10 11.26
CA MET A 95 2.28 -48.03 10.81
C MET A 95 1.37 -47.51 11.94
N TRP A 96 1.51 -48.05 13.16
CA TRP A 96 0.89 -47.57 14.39
C TRP A 96 1.92 -47.04 15.41
N GLY A 97 3.18 -46.87 14.98
CA GLY A 97 4.29 -46.34 15.77
C GLY A 97 4.87 -45.05 15.20
N TYR A 98 5.87 -44.51 15.90
CA TYR A 98 6.74 -43.48 15.34
C TYR A 98 7.54 -44.05 14.17
N PRO A 99 7.64 -43.35 13.04
CA PRO A 99 8.61 -43.68 12.01
C PRO A 99 10.04 -43.70 12.59
N ASP A 100 10.88 -44.60 12.10
CA ASP A 100 12.25 -44.81 12.61
C ASP A 100 13.15 -43.55 12.51
N TRP A 101 12.77 -42.58 11.67
CA TRP A 101 13.48 -41.31 11.48
C TRP A 101 13.04 -40.19 12.45
N ILE A 102 12.07 -40.44 13.33
CA ILE A 102 11.65 -39.48 14.35
C ILE A 102 12.52 -39.59 15.60
N ASP A 103 13.07 -38.46 16.06
CA ASP A 103 13.68 -38.36 17.39
C ASP A 103 12.60 -38.51 18.47
N LEU A 104 12.54 -39.68 19.07
CA LEU A 104 11.58 -40.03 20.13
C LEU A 104 11.74 -39.17 21.38
N THR A 105 12.96 -38.71 21.68
CA THR A 105 13.22 -37.87 22.86
C THR A 105 12.64 -36.49 22.64
N GLN A 106 12.88 -35.92 21.46
CA GLN A 106 12.34 -34.62 21.10
C GLN A 106 10.82 -34.67 20.92
N ALA A 107 10.29 -35.73 20.29
CA ALA A 107 8.85 -35.92 20.11
C ALA A 107 8.12 -36.00 21.46
N ARG A 108 8.61 -36.80 22.41
CA ARG A 108 8.03 -36.90 23.76
C ARG A 108 8.13 -35.60 24.55
N LYS A 109 9.28 -34.90 24.47
CA LYS A 109 9.44 -33.58 25.11
C LYS A 109 8.43 -32.57 24.56
N SER A 110 8.27 -32.53 23.24
CA SER A 110 7.31 -31.68 22.56
C SER A 110 5.86 -32.00 22.97
N MET A 111 5.52 -33.28 23.08
CA MET A 111 4.19 -33.71 23.52
C MET A 111 3.89 -33.32 24.97
N LEU A 112 4.83 -33.54 25.90
CA LEU A 112 4.71 -33.12 27.29
C LEU A 112 4.57 -31.61 27.43
N GLU A 113 5.31 -30.83 26.62
CA GLU A 113 5.21 -29.39 26.60
C GLU A 113 3.82 -28.93 26.12
N MET A 114 3.30 -29.53 25.04
CA MET A 114 1.96 -29.23 24.53
C MET A 114 0.85 -29.65 25.51
N GLU A 115 1.01 -30.80 26.18
CA GLU A 115 0.11 -31.27 27.24
C GLU A 115 0.13 -30.31 28.45
N SER A 116 1.30 -29.82 28.85
CA SER A 116 1.44 -28.82 29.92
C SER A 116 0.73 -27.50 29.60
N ARG A 117 0.65 -27.16 28.31
CA ARG A 117 -0.09 -26.01 27.77
C ARG A 117 -1.58 -26.29 27.62
N ARG A 118 -2.05 -27.47 28.07
CA ARG A 118 -3.45 -27.94 28.01
C ARG A 118 -4.02 -27.97 26.59
N ILE A 119 -3.18 -28.31 25.61
CA ILE A 119 -3.62 -28.54 24.23
C ILE A 119 -4.24 -29.94 24.17
N ASN A 120 -5.52 -30.06 23.82
CA ASN A 120 -6.20 -31.37 23.87
C ASN A 120 -5.58 -32.35 22.88
N TYR A 121 -5.50 -33.62 23.30
CA TYR A 121 -4.87 -34.72 22.58
C TYR A 121 -3.39 -34.54 22.25
N ALA A 122 -2.74 -33.42 22.61
CA ALA A 122 -1.35 -33.19 22.27
C ALA A 122 -0.38 -34.09 23.06
N GLY A 123 -0.81 -34.63 24.20
CA GLY A 123 -0.10 -35.70 24.92
C GLY A 123 -0.39 -37.11 24.41
N SER A 124 -1.31 -37.29 23.46
CA SER A 124 -1.71 -38.62 22.96
C SER A 124 -0.79 -39.12 21.85
N GLU A 125 0.00 -40.16 22.12
CA GLU A 125 0.88 -40.79 21.12
C GLU A 125 0.07 -41.34 19.93
N SER A 126 -1.10 -41.92 20.19
CA SER A 126 -1.98 -42.45 19.13
C SER A 126 -2.49 -41.34 18.19
N TYR A 127 -2.74 -40.14 18.72
CA TYR A 127 -3.14 -38.99 17.91
C TYR A 127 -2.01 -38.53 16.98
N HIS A 128 -0.76 -38.47 17.47
CA HIS A 128 0.40 -38.05 16.68
C HIS A 128 0.79 -39.05 15.59
N HIS A 129 0.74 -40.35 15.89
CA HIS A 129 1.05 -41.39 14.90
C HIS A 129 0.17 -41.25 13.66
N MET A 130 -1.12 -40.99 13.85
CA MET A 130 -2.06 -40.89 12.74
C MET A 130 -2.07 -39.52 12.07
N CYS A 131 -2.30 -38.43 12.83
CA CYS A 131 -2.54 -37.10 12.26
C CYS A 131 -1.29 -36.44 11.68
N ARG A 132 -0.10 -36.88 12.11
CA ARG A 132 1.16 -36.22 11.79
C ARG A 132 2.13 -37.11 11.06
N PHE A 133 2.32 -38.34 11.52
CA PHE A 133 3.36 -39.20 10.95
C PHE A 133 2.87 -40.12 9.84
N GLN A 134 1.67 -40.70 9.97
CA GLN A 134 1.19 -41.76 9.09
C GLN A 134 -0.08 -41.40 8.29
N SER A 135 -0.47 -40.13 8.25
CA SER A 135 -1.68 -39.67 7.55
C SER A 135 -1.68 -40.02 6.05
N GLY A 136 -0.51 -39.95 5.40
CA GLY A 136 -0.33 -40.40 4.02
C GLY A 136 -0.52 -41.91 3.82
N PHE A 137 -0.03 -42.73 4.76
CA PHE A 137 -0.21 -44.19 4.71
C PHE A 137 -1.70 -44.57 4.77
N PHE A 138 -2.45 -43.98 5.70
CA PHE A 138 -3.88 -44.25 5.83
C PHE A 138 -4.68 -43.78 4.62
N TYR A 139 -4.30 -42.66 4.01
CA TYR A 139 -4.91 -42.17 2.77
C TYR A 139 -4.74 -43.16 1.61
N ASP A 140 -3.57 -43.80 1.48
CA ASP A 140 -3.28 -44.75 0.40
C ASP A 140 -3.55 -46.22 0.76
N HIS A 141 -4.10 -46.50 1.95
CA HIS A 141 -4.34 -47.86 2.41
C HIS A 141 -5.32 -48.61 1.50
N PRO A 142 -5.07 -49.88 1.11
CA PRO A 142 -5.96 -50.63 0.21
C PRO A 142 -7.43 -50.68 0.65
N ALA A 143 -7.69 -50.68 1.96
CA ALA A 143 -9.05 -50.65 2.50
C ALA A 143 -9.78 -49.30 2.31
N LEU A 144 -9.05 -48.22 2.05
CA LEU A 144 -9.60 -46.87 1.89
C LEU A 144 -9.47 -46.35 0.45
N ARG A 145 -8.53 -46.89 -0.33
CA ARG A 145 -8.19 -46.48 -1.72
C ARG A 145 -9.36 -46.51 -2.72
N ASN A 146 -10.38 -47.35 -2.47
CA ASN A 146 -11.55 -47.45 -3.34
C ASN A 146 -12.60 -46.35 -3.09
N TYR A 147 -12.44 -45.57 -2.02
CA TYR A 147 -13.32 -44.47 -1.67
C TYR A 147 -12.66 -43.13 -2.01
N ARG A 148 -13.45 -42.20 -2.54
CA ARG A 148 -12.97 -40.87 -2.94
C ARG A 148 -12.84 -39.93 -1.73
N TRP A 149 -13.69 -40.12 -0.74
CA TRP A 149 -13.73 -39.33 0.50
C TRP A 149 -13.85 -40.28 1.69
N TYR A 150 -13.28 -39.91 2.84
CA TYR A 150 -13.52 -40.66 4.07
C TYR A 150 -13.54 -39.76 5.30
N TRP A 151 -14.32 -40.17 6.30
CA TRP A 151 -14.53 -39.44 7.55
C TRP A 151 -13.98 -40.25 8.72
N ARG A 152 -12.99 -39.69 9.41
CA ARG A 152 -12.39 -40.32 10.60
C ARG A 152 -13.23 -40.06 11.86
N VAL A 153 -13.56 -41.14 12.57
CA VAL A 153 -14.27 -41.11 13.85
C VAL A 153 -13.40 -41.78 14.92
N GLU A 154 -13.18 -41.07 16.04
CA GLU A 154 -12.42 -41.60 17.18
C GLU A 154 -13.30 -42.37 18.17
N PRO A 155 -12.77 -43.40 18.85
CA PRO A 155 -13.44 -43.99 20.01
C PRO A 155 -13.73 -42.93 21.09
N GLY A 156 -14.94 -42.95 21.64
CA GLY A 156 -15.37 -42.07 22.73
C GLY A 156 -15.97 -40.73 22.31
N ILE A 157 -16.09 -40.42 21.01
CA ILE A 157 -16.84 -39.25 20.54
C ILE A 157 -18.35 -39.46 20.63
N SER A 158 -19.09 -38.37 20.82
CA SER A 158 -20.56 -38.34 20.83
C SER A 158 -21.07 -37.03 20.22
N PHE A 159 -22.03 -37.14 19.31
CA PHE A 159 -22.80 -36.04 18.75
C PHE A 159 -24.07 -35.81 19.57
N THR A 160 -24.31 -34.56 19.95
CA THR A 160 -25.48 -34.16 20.74
C THR A 160 -26.67 -33.72 19.89
N CYS A 161 -26.51 -33.63 18.57
CA CYS A 161 -27.61 -33.38 17.63
C CYS A 161 -27.32 -33.98 16.25
N ALA A 162 -28.38 -34.11 15.44
CA ALA A 162 -28.31 -34.71 14.11
C ALA A 162 -27.48 -33.86 13.13
N ILE A 163 -26.68 -34.54 12.30
CA ILE A 163 -26.02 -33.98 11.12
C ILE A 163 -27.02 -34.08 9.97
N THR A 164 -27.62 -32.95 9.61
CA THR A 164 -28.79 -32.84 8.72
C THR A 164 -28.45 -32.72 7.24
N TYR A 165 -27.17 -32.82 6.90
CA TYR A 165 -26.64 -32.73 5.54
C TYR A 165 -25.64 -33.87 5.31
N ASP A 166 -25.28 -34.15 4.05
CA ASP A 166 -24.25 -35.13 3.72
C ASP A 166 -22.87 -34.45 3.68
N PRO A 167 -21.98 -34.66 4.68
CA PRO A 167 -20.67 -34.04 4.71
C PRO A 167 -19.80 -34.43 3.51
N PHE A 168 -20.01 -35.61 2.93
CA PHE A 168 -19.21 -36.07 1.80
C PHE A 168 -19.60 -35.38 0.49
N ILE A 169 -20.87 -35.01 0.33
CA ILE A 169 -21.33 -34.21 -0.80
C ILE A 169 -20.84 -32.77 -0.67
N GLU A 170 -20.86 -32.20 0.53
CA GLU A 170 -20.26 -30.88 0.77
C GLU A 170 -18.74 -30.92 0.54
N MET A 171 -18.07 -32.00 0.97
CA MET A 171 -16.67 -32.23 0.62
C MET A 171 -16.45 -32.26 -0.90
N GLU A 172 -17.30 -32.96 -1.66
CA GLU A 172 -17.20 -33.00 -3.11
C GLU A 172 -17.43 -31.62 -3.76
N ARG A 173 -18.49 -30.90 -3.35
CA ARG A 173 -18.83 -29.56 -3.85
C ARG A 173 -17.71 -28.55 -3.61
N HIS A 174 -17.06 -28.64 -2.46
CA HIS A 174 -16.00 -27.72 -2.04
C HIS A 174 -14.59 -28.25 -2.35
N GLY A 175 -14.45 -29.34 -3.09
CA GLY A 175 -13.16 -29.90 -3.51
C GLY A 175 -12.27 -30.44 -2.38
N LYS A 176 -12.84 -30.95 -1.29
CA LYS A 176 -12.16 -31.31 -0.03
C LYS A 176 -11.94 -32.80 0.14
N ARG A 177 -10.69 -33.30 0.18
CA ARG A 177 -10.37 -34.75 0.16
C ARG A 177 -10.47 -35.53 1.47
N TYR A 178 -10.37 -34.84 2.60
CA TYR A 178 -10.16 -35.50 3.88
C TYR A 178 -10.88 -34.76 4.99
N GLY A 179 -11.65 -35.47 5.82
CA GLY A 179 -12.31 -34.89 6.98
C GLY A 179 -12.16 -35.65 8.29
N TYR A 180 -12.05 -34.89 9.37
CA TYR A 180 -11.93 -35.39 10.73
C TYR A 180 -12.82 -34.57 11.67
N THR A 181 -13.38 -35.21 12.70
CA THR A 181 -14.16 -34.52 13.74
C THR A 181 -13.23 -34.04 14.85
N ILE A 182 -13.32 -32.75 15.19
CA ILE A 182 -12.89 -32.27 16.50
C ILE A 182 -14.16 -32.08 17.32
N ALA A 183 -14.23 -32.70 18.50
CA ALA A 183 -15.22 -32.35 19.52
C ALA A 183 -14.60 -31.27 20.41
N PRO A 184 -14.94 -29.97 20.25
CA PRO A 184 -14.34 -28.92 21.03
C PRO A 184 -15.12 -28.82 22.34
N TRP A 185 -14.55 -29.38 23.41
CA TRP A 185 -14.59 -28.68 24.70
C TRP A 185 -13.60 -27.48 24.72
N GLU A 186 -13.17 -27.05 23.53
CA GLU A 186 -12.26 -25.95 23.26
C GLU A 186 -13.06 -24.70 22.88
N ARG A 187 -13.06 -23.75 23.81
CA ARG A 187 -13.68 -22.41 23.77
C ARG A 187 -15.20 -22.37 24.00
N HIS A 188 -15.59 -21.42 24.84
CA HIS A 188 -16.96 -21.13 25.21
C HIS A 188 -17.81 -20.88 23.97
N HIS A 189 -18.55 -21.91 23.55
CA HIS A 189 -19.89 -21.98 22.97
C HIS A 189 -19.97 -23.26 22.13
N ARG A 190 -20.92 -24.13 22.49
CA ARG A 190 -21.03 -25.52 22.03
C ARG A 190 -21.26 -25.58 20.52
N LEU A 191 -20.31 -26.12 19.75
CA LEU A 191 -20.49 -26.48 18.33
C LEU A 191 -19.61 -27.69 17.98
N VAL A 192 -20.17 -28.63 17.23
CA VAL A 192 -19.45 -29.76 16.61
C VAL A 192 -18.83 -29.26 15.30
N THR A 193 -17.54 -29.50 15.05
CA THR A 193 -16.84 -29.03 13.84
C THR A 193 -16.16 -30.20 13.13
N VAL A 194 -16.39 -30.33 11.81
CA VAL A 194 -15.60 -31.19 10.92
C VAL A 194 -14.58 -30.29 10.23
N SER A 195 -13.28 -30.50 10.48
CA SER A 195 -12.20 -29.72 9.85
C SER A 195 -11.54 -30.54 8.73
N LEU A 196 -11.06 -29.88 7.67
CA LEU A 196 -10.61 -30.52 6.42
C LEU A 196 -9.21 -30.00 6.00
N LEU A 197 -8.45 -30.82 5.25
CA LEU A 197 -7.13 -30.47 4.68
C LEU A 197 -7.21 -30.34 3.14
N HIS A 198 -6.51 -29.36 2.57
CA HIS A 198 -6.27 -29.19 1.13
C HIS A 198 -5.00 -29.95 0.68
N HIS A 199 -4.96 -30.47 -0.56
CA HIS A 199 -3.71 -30.93 -1.18
C HIS A 199 -3.35 -30.12 -2.44
N ARG A 200 -2.09 -29.66 -2.50
CA ARG A 200 -1.38 -29.20 -3.70
C ARG A 200 -0.72 -30.41 -4.37
N SER A 201 -1.11 -30.74 -5.59
CA SER A 201 -0.55 -31.85 -6.36
C SER A 201 0.91 -31.61 -6.78
N LEU A 202 1.81 -32.51 -6.38
CA LEU A 202 3.16 -32.67 -6.95
C LEU A 202 3.09 -33.73 -8.04
N LEU A 203 3.31 -33.33 -9.29
CA LEU A 203 3.35 -34.20 -10.47
C LEU A 203 4.73 -34.10 -11.10
N PHE A 204 5.67 -34.93 -10.64
CA PHE A 204 6.88 -35.32 -11.39
C PHE A 204 7.46 -36.59 -10.77
N LEU A 205 7.24 -37.74 -11.42
CA LEU A 205 8.24 -38.74 -11.83
C LEU A 205 7.50 -40.04 -12.18
N HIS A 206 7.47 -40.41 -13.47
CA HIS A 206 7.50 -41.76 -14.07
C HIS A 206 7.53 -41.53 -15.59
N LEU A 207 8.71 -41.19 -16.12
CA LEU A 207 9.49 -42.03 -17.03
C LEU A 207 8.65 -42.65 -18.17
N LEU A 208 8.88 -42.27 -19.42
CA LEU A 208 10.03 -42.76 -20.20
C LEU A 208 10.01 -44.30 -20.32
N VAL A 209 8.86 -44.84 -20.74
CA VAL A 209 8.74 -46.16 -21.39
C VAL A 209 7.65 -46.03 -22.47
N LEU A 210 8.06 -45.73 -23.70
CA LEU A 210 7.45 -46.14 -24.98
C LEU A 210 7.83 -45.16 -26.10
N LEU A 211 9.11 -45.21 -26.47
CA LEU A 211 9.56 -44.88 -27.81
C LEU A 211 10.27 -46.14 -28.32
N LEU A 212 9.53 -47.00 -29.04
CA LEU A 212 9.97 -47.93 -30.09
C LEU A 212 8.89 -49.00 -30.35
N GLY A 213 8.30 -49.01 -31.55
CA GLY A 213 7.52 -50.17 -32.01
C GLY A 213 6.45 -49.96 -33.10
N ILE A 214 6.88 -49.62 -34.34
CA ILE A 214 6.31 -50.08 -35.64
C ILE A 214 4.93 -49.49 -36.05
N LEU A 215 4.84 -48.52 -36.99
CA LEU A 215 4.80 -48.57 -38.48
C LEU A 215 3.58 -49.30 -39.13
N VAL A 216 2.94 -48.59 -40.11
CA VAL A 216 2.24 -49.08 -41.33
C VAL A 216 0.74 -49.46 -41.14
N ILE A 217 -0.30 -48.95 -41.84
CA ILE A 217 -0.43 -48.42 -43.22
C ILE A 217 -1.79 -47.68 -43.48
N LEU A 218 -1.78 -46.83 -44.53
CA LEU A 218 -2.85 -46.37 -45.45
C LEU A 218 -3.90 -45.29 -45.07
N ALA A 219 -3.74 -44.14 -45.74
CA ALA A 219 -4.80 -43.22 -46.20
C ALA A 219 -5.44 -43.74 -47.52
N PRO A 220 -6.28 -42.99 -48.27
CA PRO A 220 -7.07 -41.78 -47.99
C PRO A 220 -8.55 -41.87 -48.50
N LEU A 221 -9.37 -40.83 -48.35
CA LEU A 221 -10.20 -40.30 -49.46
C LEU A 221 -10.81 -38.92 -49.14
N ARG A 222 -10.72 -38.06 -50.16
CA ARG A 222 -11.19 -36.67 -50.29
C ARG A 222 -12.72 -36.60 -50.36
N ILE A 223 -13.30 -35.42 -50.10
CA ILE A 223 -14.11 -34.58 -51.02
C ILE A 223 -14.85 -33.49 -50.20
N SER A 224 -14.61 -32.22 -50.52
CA SER A 224 -15.47 -31.06 -50.26
C SER A 224 -16.28 -30.74 -51.55
N PRO A 225 -17.06 -29.65 -51.74
CA PRO A 225 -17.68 -28.64 -50.84
C PRO A 225 -19.14 -28.26 -51.28
N THR A 226 -19.63 -27.09 -50.83
CA THR A 226 -20.79 -26.25 -51.29
C THR A 226 -22.11 -26.47 -50.52
N PHE A 227 -22.81 -25.47 -49.95
CA PHE A 227 -23.41 -24.27 -50.57
C PHE A 227 -23.67 -23.13 -49.55
N ARG A 228 -23.78 -21.89 -50.06
CA ARG A 228 -24.05 -20.60 -49.36
C ARG A 228 -25.48 -20.07 -49.65
N LEU A 229 -25.85 -18.98 -48.91
CA LEU A 229 -26.81 -17.87 -49.21
C LEU A 229 -28.25 -18.03 -48.64
N SER A 230 -28.66 -17.22 -47.62
CA SER A 230 -29.27 -15.85 -47.65
C SER A 230 -30.80 -15.88 -47.83
N ALA A 231 -31.71 -15.04 -47.33
CA ALA A 231 -31.80 -13.82 -46.49
C ALA A 231 -33.34 -13.54 -46.27
N ILE A 232 -33.71 -12.38 -45.66
CA ILE A 232 -35.02 -11.64 -45.68
C ILE A 232 -35.93 -11.90 -44.44
N LEU A 233 -36.01 -10.98 -43.45
CA LEU A 233 -36.94 -9.82 -43.27
C LEU A 233 -38.44 -10.25 -43.27
N THR A 234 -39.39 -9.86 -42.42
CA THR A 234 -39.60 -8.69 -41.54
C THR A 234 -40.88 -8.93 -40.70
N GLN A 235 -40.98 -8.25 -39.53
CA GLN A 235 -42.18 -7.71 -38.86
C GLN A 235 -43.39 -8.61 -38.53
N ILE A 236 -43.60 -8.88 -37.22
CA ILE A 236 -44.88 -8.65 -36.49
C ILE A 236 -44.55 -8.36 -35.00
N ARG A 237 -44.97 -7.20 -34.47
CA ARG A 237 -45.27 -6.96 -33.03
C ARG A 237 -46.79 -7.14 -32.87
N PRO A 238 -47.30 -7.72 -31.76
CA PRO A 238 -47.58 -6.89 -30.59
C PRO A 238 -47.39 -7.55 -29.21
N SER A 239 -47.12 -6.65 -28.25
CA SER A 239 -47.29 -6.69 -26.79
C SER A 239 -48.04 -7.88 -26.17
N TRP A 240 -47.45 -8.52 -25.16
CA TRP A 240 -48.15 -8.94 -23.93
C TRP A 240 -47.20 -8.87 -22.72
N ARG A 241 -47.71 -8.29 -21.63
CA ARG A 241 -47.11 -8.19 -20.31
C ARG A 241 -47.15 -9.56 -19.62
N GLY A 242 -46.06 -9.95 -18.97
CA GLY A 242 -46.03 -11.10 -18.06
C GLY A 242 -44.68 -11.15 -17.36
N ALA A 243 -44.64 -10.74 -16.11
CA ALA A 243 -43.46 -10.75 -15.26
C ALA A 243 -42.99 -12.19 -15.01
N ILE A 244 -41.69 -12.43 -15.20
CA ILE A 244 -40.98 -13.62 -14.71
C ILE A 244 -39.75 -13.10 -13.95
N PRO A 245 -39.52 -13.49 -12.68
CA PRO A 245 -38.38 -13.03 -11.92
C PRO A 245 -37.11 -13.75 -12.39
N SER A 246 -36.22 -13.02 -13.06
CA SER A 246 -34.87 -13.47 -13.38
C SER A 246 -33.96 -13.30 -12.17
N THR A 247 -33.93 -14.30 -11.30
CA THR A 247 -32.69 -14.60 -10.55
C THR A 247 -31.86 -15.52 -11.45
N TRP A 248 -30.54 -15.54 -11.24
CA TRP A 248 -29.53 -16.28 -12.03
C TRP A 248 -29.01 -15.55 -13.28
N TYR A 249 -28.17 -14.53 -13.06
CA TYR A 249 -27.06 -14.21 -13.96
C TYR A 249 -25.78 -13.99 -13.15
N THR A 250 -24.89 -14.98 -13.29
CA THR A 250 -23.43 -14.83 -13.50
C THR A 250 -22.53 -14.39 -12.34
N ILE A 251 -21.98 -15.39 -11.66
CA ILE A 251 -20.63 -15.36 -11.07
C ILE A 251 -19.64 -15.47 -12.25
N CYS A 252 -19.19 -14.31 -12.72
CA CYS A 252 -17.96 -14.05 -13.48
C CYS A 252 -17.98 -12.54 -13.71
N GLY A 253 -17.36 -11.80 -12.80
CA GLY A 253 -17.36 -10.35 -12.81
C GLY A 253 -16.55 -9.81 -13.98
N ALA A 254 -17.21 -9.55 -15.10
CA ALA A 254 -16.79 -8.45 -15.95
C ALA A 254 -16.93 -7.18 -15.09
N LEU A 255 -15.80 -6.53 -14.79
CA LEU A 255 -15.77 -5.28 -14.03
C LEU A 255 -16.77 -4.29 -14.66
N ARG A 256 -17.82 -3.91 -13.92
CA ARG A 256 -18.71 -2.82 -14.33
C ARG A 256 -17.83 -1.56 -14.54
N PRO A 257 -17.97 -0.82 -15.65
CA PRO A 257 -17.23 0.43 -15.84
C PRO A 257 -17.52 1.40 -14.69
N LEU A 258 -16.57 2.30 -14.37
CA LEU A 258 -16.82 3.38 -13.42
C LEU A 258 -18.09 4.14 -13.81
N THR A 259 -18.80 4.62 -12.80
CA THR A 259 -20.07 5.29 -13.02
C THR A 259 -19.81 6.65 -13.65
N THR A 260 -20.03 6.80 -14.95
CA THR A 260 -20.04 8.13 -15.59
C THR A 260 -21.27 8.92 -15.10
N ALA A 261 -21.25 10.25 -15.19
CA ALA A 261 -22.41 11.06 -14.78
C ALA A 261 -23.71 10.60 -15.46
N SER A 262 -23.66 10.19 -16.74
CA SER A 262 -24.83 9.62 -17.45
C SER A 262 -25.28 8.23 -16.95
N MET A 263 -24.43 7.49 -16.23
CA MET A 263 -24.75 6.22 -15.57
C MET A 263 -25.10 6.36 -14.08
N ALA A 264 -24.76 7.50 -13.46
CA ALA A 264 -25.04 7.78 -12.06
C ALA A 264 -26.55 8.01 -11.83
N PRO A 265 -27.12 7.60 -10.67
CA PRO A 265 -28.44 8.04 -10.26
C PRO A 265 -28.53 9.57 -10.23
N ASP A 266 -29.69 10.15 -10.54
CA ASP A 266 -29.85 11.61 -10.63
C ASP A 266 -29.36 12.38 -9.39
N LYS A 267 -29.48 11.76 -8.20
CA LYS A 267 -28.99 12.31 -6.93
C LYS A 267 -27.47 12.52 -6.87
N LEU A 268 -26.68 11.79 -7.65
CA LEU A 268 -25.21 11.87 -7.69
C LEU A 268 -24.69 12.67 -8.90
N ARG A 269 -25.59 13.22 -9.73
CA ARG A 269 -25.22 13.99 -10.93
C ARG A 269 -24.99 15.47 -10.68
N LYS A 270 -25.52 15.98 -9.57
CA LYS A 270 -25.53 17.42 -9.26
C LYS A 270 -24.87 17.68 -7.92
N PRO A 271 -23.54 17.84 -7.90
CA PRO A 271 -22.81 18.30 -6.72
C PRO A 271 -23.46 19.56 -6.11
N PRO A 272 -23.57 19.66 -4.78
CA PRO A 272 -24.10 20.84 -4.09
C PRO A 272 -23.15 22.04 -4.12
N GLN A 273 -21.87 21.80 -4.45
CA GLN A 273 -20.82 22.80 -4.61
C GLN A 273 -20.25 22.67 -6.01
N ALA A 274 -19.93 23.79 -6.68
CA ALA A 274 -19.26 23.74 -7.98
C ALA A 274 -17.76 23.40 -7.83
N PRO A 275 -17.12 22.80 -8.84
CA PRO A 275 -15.68 22.57 -8.80
C PRO A 275 -14.88 23.89 -8.75
N PRO A 276 -13.68 23.89 -8.14
CA PRO A 276 -12.75 25.01 -8.21
C PRO A 276 -12.47 25.45 -9.66
N ILE A 277 -12.25 26.76 -9.85
CA ILE A 277 -11.90 27.34 -11.15
C ILE A 277 -10.40 27.63 -11.24
N PHE A 278 -9.84 27.44 -12.44
CA PHE A 278 -8.44 27.61 -12.77
C PHE A 278 -8.24 28.62 -13.90
N THR A 279 -8.82 29.82 -13.75
CA THR A 279 -8.79 30.90 -14.75
C THR A 279 -7.87 32.07 -14.40
N ALA A 280 -6.97 31.87 -13.42
CA ALA A 280 -6.09 32.94 -12.97
C ALA A 280 -5.15 33.43 -14.09
N THR A 281 -4.88 34.72 -14.05
CA THR A 281 -3.86 35.39 -14.87
C THR A 281 -2.68 35.77 -13.97
N PRO A 282 -1.47 36.01 -14.53
CA PRO A 282 -0.34 36.48 -13.71
C PRO A 282 -0.68 37.70 -12.86
N LYS A 283 -1.50 38.63 -13.40
CA LYS A 283 -1.97 39.80 -12.67
C LYS A 283 -2.96 39.45 -11.55
N SER A 284 -3.97 38.62 -11.84
CA SER A 284 -4.98 38.28 -10.83
C SER A 284 -4.38 37.50 -9.67
N LEU A 285 -3.40 36.61 -9.90
CA LEU A 285 -2.70 35.91 -8.81
C LEU A 285 -2.14 36.88 -7.76
N ILE A 286 -1.45 37.93 -8.23
CA ILE A 286 -0.85 38.94 -7.34
C ILE A 286 -1.92 39.83 -6.70
N ASP A 287 -2.93 40.26 -7.47
CA ASP A 287 -4.01 41.11 -6.95
C ASP A 287 -4.84 40.36 -5.87
N ASP A 288 -5.18 39.09 -6.10
CA ASP A 288 -5.91 38.23 -5.16
C ASP A 288 -5.09 37.92 -3.92
N THR A 289 -3.80 37.61 -4.08
CA THR A 289 -2.87 37.44 -2.94
C THR A 289 -2.86 38.67 -2.04
N ASN A 290 -2.69 39.86 -2.63
CA ASN A 290 -2.70 41.10 -1.87
C ASN A 290 -4.06 41.35 -1.18
N ARG A 291 -5.18 41.04 -1.84
CA ARG A 291 -6.51 41.14 -1.24
C ARG A 291 -6.66 40.22 -0.02
N LEU A 292 -6.22 38.97 -0.12
CA LEU A 292 -6.28 37.99 0.98
C LEU A 292 -5.44 38.47 2.17
N ILE A 293 -4.20 38.89 1.91
CA ILE A 293 -3.30 39.44 2.94
C ILE A 293 -3.92 40.65 3.63
N GLN A 294 -4.47 41.62 2.88
CA GLN A 294 -5.08 42.81 3.48
C GLN A 294 -6.35 42.49 4.27
N SER A 295 -7.13 41.50 3.83
CA SER A 295 -8.32 41.03 4.55
C SER A 295 -7.92 40.42 5.89
N SER A 296 -6.90 39.56 5.90
CA SER A 296 -6.40 38.91 7.11
C SER A 296 -5.76 39.89 8.08
N ARG A 297 -4.93 40.83 7.60
CA ARG A 297 -4.40 41.95 8.42
C ARG A 297 -5.52 42.70 9.13
N LYS A 298 -6.61 43.02 8.40
CA LYS A 298 -7.75 43.73 8.97
C LYS A 298 -8.46 42.92 10.06
N VAL A 299 -8.55 41.60 9.94
CA VAL A 299 -9.08 40.73 11.00
C VAL A 299 -8.22 40.85 12.25
N GLN A 300 -6.91 40.68 12.12
CA GLN A 300 -5.97 40.77 13.25
C GLN A 300 -5.97 42.15 13.91
N ASP A 301 -5.96 43.22 13.13
CA ASP A 301 -6.01 44.60 13.61
C ASP A 301 -7.33 44.90 14.34
N SER A 302 -8.44 44.37 13.83
CA SER A 302 -9.75 44.52 14.46
C SER A 302 -9.84 43.77 15.78
N LEU A 303 -9.20 42.60 15.90
CA LEU A 303 -9.14 41.84 17.14
C LEU A 303 -8.43 42.64 18.23
N VAL A 304 -7.22 43.12 17.95
CA VAL A 304 -6.42 43.87 18.95
C VAL A 304 -7.01 45.24 19.29
N ALA A 305 -7.75 45.87 18.38
CA ALA A 305 -8.40 47.16 18.63
C ALA A 305 -9.63 47.04 19.54
N ASN A 306 -10.34 45.90 19.50
CA ASN A 306 -11.66 45.75 20.13
C ASN A 306 -11.68 44.81 21.34
N ILE A 307 -10.64 43.99 21.54
CA ILE A 307 -10.60 42.98 22.61
C ILE A 307 -9.49 43.35 23.59
N THR A 308 -9.84 43.39 24.88
CA THR A 308 -8.86 43.58 25.96
C THR A 308 -8.49 42.22 26.58
N PRO A 309 -7.35 42.09 27.27
CA PRO A 309 -7.01 40.87 28.01
C PRO A 309 -8.14 40.36 28.92
N GLU A 310 -8.87 41.26 29.57
CA GLU A 310 -9.96 40.92 30.48
C GLU A 310 -11.15 40.30 29.72
N SER A 311 -11.48 40.80 28.52
CA SER A 311 -12.60 40.31 27.70
C SER A 311 -12.22 39.21 26.70
N ALA A 312 -10.94 38.91 26.51
CA ALA A 312 -10.44 37.89 25.59
C ALA A 312 -10.97 36.48 25.94
N SER A 313 -11.51 35.77 24.96
CA SER A 313 -11.98 34.39 25.07
C SER A 313 -11.66 33.59 23.82
N PHE A 314 -11.82 32.27 23.86
CA PHE A 314 -11.65 31.45 22.66
C PHE A 314 -12.58 31.90 21.54
N ALA A 315 -13.84 32.21 21.89
CA ALA A 315 -14.87 32.58 20.92
C ALA A 315 -14.63 33.93 20.23
N ASN A 316 -14.01 34.91 20.90
CA ASN A 316 -13.77 36.22 20.29
C ASN A 316 -12.34 36.43 19.80
N VAL A 317 -11.37 35.59 20.17
CA VAL A 317 -9.98 35.66 19.66
C VAL A 317 -9.70 34.56 18.65
N LEU A 318 -9.85 33.28 19.03
CA LEU A 318 -9.38 32.15 18.21
C LEU A 318 -10.35 31.82 17.07
N VAL A 319 -11.67 31.89 17.31
CA VAL A 319 -12.67 31.59 16.27
C VAL A 319 -12.55 32.53 15.06
N PRO A 320 -12.44 33.87 15.22
CA PRO A 320 -12.25 34.76 14.07
C PRO A 320 -10.94 34.51 13.31
N LEU A 321 -9.83 34.20 14.01
CA LEU A 321 -8.57 33.86 13.36
C LEU A 321 -8.68 32.56 12.54
N ALA A 322 -9.30 31.53 13.11
CA ALA A 322 -9.48 30.25 12.43
C ALA A 322 -10.45 30.36 11.24
N GLN A 323 -11.48 31.20 11.34
CA GLN A 323 -12.40 31.46 10.22
C GLN A 323 -11.72 32.22 9.09
N ASP A 324 -10.87 33.19 9.40
CA ASP A 324 -10.05 33.90 8.40
C ASP A 324 -9.08 32.93 7.71
N GLU A 325 -8.41 32.06 8.47
CA GLU A 325 -7.54 31.00 7.93
C GLU A 325 -8.32 30.02 7.02
N ASN A 326 -9.52 29.61 7.44
CA ASN A 326 -10.40 28.77 6.61
C ASN A 326 -10.69 29.43 5.25
N VAL A 327 -11.08 30.71 5.25
CA VAL A 327 -11.42 31.45 4.02
C VAL A 327 -10.18 31.65 3.15
N MET A 328 -9.05 32.02 3.75
CA MET A 328 -7.79 32.20 3.03
C MET A 328 -7.34 30.90 2.35
N ALA A 329 -7.46 29.76 3.02
CA ALA A 329 -7.02 28.47 2.49
C ALA A 329 -7.77 28.05 1.21
N LEU A 330 -9.04 28.46 1.03
CA LEU A 330 -9.84 28.14 -0.16
C LEU A 330 -9.29 28.72 -1.46
N GLU A 331 -8.61 29.86 -1.37
CA GLU A 331 -8.04 30.56 -2.52
C GLU A 331 -6.52 30.37 -2.58
N SER A 332 -5.82 30.56 -1.47
CA SER A 332 -4.35 30.55 -1.42
C SER A 332 -3.73 29.24 -1.89
N HIS A 333 -4.35 28.09 -1.59
CA HIS A 333 -3.88 26.80 -2.08
C HIS A 333 -3.90 26.74 -3.62
N ILE A 334 -4.94 27.27 -4.26
CA ILE A 334 -5.02 27.35 -5.74
C ILE A 334 -3.97 28.33 -6.27
N LEU A 335 -3.81 29.49 -5.63
CA LEU A 335 -2.83 30.51 -6.04
C LEU A 335 -1.40 29.95 -6.04
N GLY A 336 -1.02 29.19 -5.00
CA GLY A 336 0.28 28.53 -4.88
C GLY A 336 0.42 27.28 -5.74
N PHE A 337 -0.67 26.59 -6.09
CA PHE A 337 -0.63 25.36 -6.87
C PHE A 337 -0.17 25.57 -8.32
N TYR A 338 -0.45 26.73 -8.92
CA TYR A 338 -0.09 27.03 -10.31
C TYR A 338 1.40 26.86 -10.62
N GLN A 339 2.30 27.19 -9.70
CA GLN A 339 3.74 27.01 -9.88
C GLN A 339 4.12 25.55 -10.15
N SER A 340 3.32 24.59 -9.68
CA SER A 340 3.58 23.15 -9.76
C SER A 340 2.99 22.50 -11.01
N VAL A 341 2.04 23.15 -11.70
CA VAL A 341 1.25 22.47 -12.76
C VAL A 341 1.01 23.28 -14.03
N SER A 342 1.13 24.61 -13.99
CA SER A 342 0.86 25.46 -15.15
C SER A 342 1.87 25.20 -16.26
N SER A 343 1.41 25.09 -17.52
CA SER A 343 2.29 25.09 -18.69
C SER A 343 2.83 26.48 -19.03
N ASP A 344 2.15 27.55 -18.60
CA ASP A 344 2.59 28.94 -18.78
C ASP A 344 3.61 29.34 -17.71
N GLN A 345 4.84 29.64 -18.14
CA GLN A 345 5.92 30.09 -17.28
C GLN A 345 5.59 31.38 -16.54
N THR A 346 4.96 32.36 -17.19
CA THR A 346 4.65 33.64 -16.56
C THR A 346 3.63 33.50 -15.44
N LEU A 347 2.73 32.52 -15.56
CA LEU A 347 1.77 32.17 -14.51
C LEU A 347 2.45 31.44 -13.35
N ARG A 348 3.41 30.55 -13.63
CA ARG A 348 4.23 29.88 -12.59
C ARG A 348 5.06 30.90 -11.80
N ASP A 349 5.69 31.84 -12.49
CA ASP A 349 6.50 32.89 -11.86
C ASP A 349 5.64 33.78 -10.94
N ALA A 350 4.43 34.16 -11.40
CA ALA A 350 3.48 34.92 -10.59
C ALA A 350 2.94 34.12 -9.39
N SER A 351 2.71 32.82 -9.55
CA SER A 351 2.32 31.90 -8.47
C SER A 351 3.43 31.77 -7.42
N THR A 352 4.69 31.69 -7.86
CA THR A 352 5.87 31.68 -6.98
C THR A 352 5.99 32.99 -6.19
N GLU A 353 5.78 34.13 -6.84
CA GLU A 353 5.77 35.42 -6.14
C GLU A 353 4.57 35.57 -5.19
N ALA A 354 3.40 35.03 -5.56
CA ALA A 354 2.24 34.98 -4.67
C ALA A 354 2.52 34.17 -3.39
N GLU A 355 3.12 32.97 -3.52
CA GLU A 355 3.50 32.16 -2.36
C GLU A 355 4.52 32.89 -1.47
N LYS A 356 5.52 33.54 -2.07
CA LYS A 356 6.47 34.38 -1.33
C LYS A 356 5.80 35.52 -0.55
N LEU A 357 4.82 36.20 -1.15
CA LEU A 357 4.05 37.25 -0.45
C LEU A 357 3.22 36.67 0.71
N MET A 358 2.65 35.49 0.53
CA MET A 358 1.91 34.79 1.59
C MET A 358 2.83 34.31 2.71
N ASP A 359 4.02 33.82 2.39
CA ASP A 359 5.04 33.45 3.37
C ASP A 359 5.52 34.65 4.18
N ASP A 360 5.79 35.78 3.52
CA ASP A 360 6.15 37.04 4.19
C ASP A 360 5.02 37.50 5.13
N PHE A 361 3.77 37.39 4.70
CA PHE A 361 2.61 37.71 5.54
C PHE A 361 2.43 36.71 6.70
N SER A 362 2.64 35.42 6.47
CA SER A 362 2.58 34.39 7.52
C SER A 362 3.61 34.69 8.61
N ILE A 363 4.84 35.05 8.22
CA ILE A 363 5.88 35.50 9.16
C ILE A 363 5.44 36.78 9.89
N GLU A 364 4.90 37.78 9.21
CA GLU A 364 4.37 38.99 9.85
C GLU A 364 3.31 38.65 10.92
N SER A 365 2.35 37.82 10.55
CA SER A 365 1.22 37.37 11.37
C SER A 365 1.68 36.65 12.64
N VAL A 366 2.52 35.62 12.53
CA VAL A 366 3.02 34.86 13.70
C VAL A 366 4.00 35.65 14.57
N MET A 367 4.35 36.88 14.18
CA MET A 367 5.21 37.78 14.94
C MET A 367 4.43 38.94 15.61
N ARG A 368 3.10 38.96 15.48
CA ARG A 368 2.18 39.90 16.13
C ARG A 368 2.12 39.68 17.64
N GLU A 369 2.99 40.37 18.39
CA GLU A 369 3.03 40.31 19.86
C GLU A 369 1.70 40.72 20.52
N ASP A 370 1.01 41.68 19.93
CA ASP A 370 -0.31 42.13 20.35
C ASP A 370 -1.37 41.03 20.24
N VAL A 371 -1.40 40.28 19.13
CA VAL A 371 -2.29 39.12 18.96
C VAL A 371 -1.89 37.99 19.92
N TYR A 372 -0.59 37.67 20.00
CA TYR A 372 -0.08 36.65 20.91
C TYR A 372 -0.46 36.89 22.37
N LYS A 373 -0.42 38.13 22.85
CA LYS A 373 -0.84 38.48 24.22
C LYS A 373 -2.29 38.10 24.49
N LEU A 374 -3.19 38.26 23.51
CA LEU A 374 -4.58 37.84 23.66
C LEU A 374 -4.68 36.30 23.69
N VAL A 375 -4.00 35.60 22.78
CA VAL A 375 -3.97 34.13 22.74
C VAL A 375 -3.41 33.53 24.04
N ASP A 376 -2.32 34.10 24.58
CA ASP A 376 -1.71 33.69 25.84
C ASP A 376 -2.65 33.88 27.05
N VAL A 377 -3.43 34.96 27.07
CA VAL A 377 -4.45 35.19 28.11
C VAL A 377 -5.58 34.18 27.98
N VAL A 378 -6.06 33.90 26.77
CA VAL A 378 -7.10 32.88 26.53
C VAL A 378 -6.64 31.50 26.99
N LEU A 379 -5.39 31.12 26.67
CA LEU A 379 -4.81 29.85 27.13
C LEU A 379 -4.80 29.77 28.67
N LYS A 380 -4.37 30.84 29.35
CA LYS A 380 -4.32 30.90 30.83
C LYS A 380 -5.69 30.89 31.50
N LYS A 381 -6.72 31.43 30.85
CA LYS A 381 -8.11 31.36 31.34
C LYS A 381 -8.64 29.92 31.38
N ASN A 382 -8.08 29.04 30.55
CA ASN A 382 -8.38 27.61 30.52
C ASN A 382 -9.88 27.30 30.42
N GLU A 383 -10.56 27.96 29.48
CA GLU A 383 -11.99 27.77 29.20
C GLU A 383 -12.33 26.31 28.87
N SER A 384 -13.54 25.83 29.15
CA SER A 384 -13.94 24.47 28.74
C SER A 384 -14.19 24.42 27.22
N LEU A 385 -13.33 23.73 26.49
CA LEU A 385 -13.38 23.60 25.02
C LEU A 385 -13.54 22.12 24.63
N ASP A 386 -14.11 21.86 23.44
CA ASP A 386 -14.02 20.53 22.84
C ASP A 386 -12.56 20.19 22.47
N PRO A 387 -12.24 18.90 22.23
CA PRO A 387 -10.86 18.48 22.01
C PRO A 387 -10.15 19.19 20.83
N GLU A 388 -10.86 19.44 19.72
CA GLU A 388 -10.24 20.07 18.55
C GLU A 388 -10.02 21.57 18.79
N SER A 389 -11.00 22.27 19.37
CA SER A 389 -10.85 23.67 19.81
C SER A 389 -9.71 23.84 20.82
N ARG A 390 -9.54 22.89 21.74
CA ARG A 390 -8.39 22.88 22.66
C ARG A 390 -7.07 22.75 21.89
N LYS A 391 -6.98 21.78 20.97
CA LYS A 391 -5.78 21.55 20.16
C LYS A 391 -5.44 22.77 19.32
N LEU A 392 -6.44 23.45 18.74
CA LEU A 392 -6.23 24.72 18.02
C LEU A 392 -5.59 25.78 18.92
N LEU A 393 -6.14 26.03 20.10
CA LEU A 393 -5.62 27.04 21.04
C LEU A 393 -4.18 26.74 21.47
N GLU A 394 -3.90 25.48 21.81
CA GLU A 394 -2.56 25.04 22.20
C GLU A 394 -1.56 25.14 21.05
N LYS A 395 -1.97 24.74 19.84
CA LYS A 395 -1.13 24.83 18.64
C LYS A 395 -0.85 26.28 18.25
N GLU A 396 -1.87 27.13 18.22
CA GLU A 396 -1.72 28.55 17.90
C GLU A 396 -0.76 29.24 18.89
N HIS A 397 -0.95 29.03 20.20
CA HIS A 397 -0.03 29.57 21.21
C HIS A 397 1.41 29.06 21.01
N LYS A 398 1.55 27.76 20.77
CA LYS A 398 2.85 27.12 20.55
C LYS A 398 3.53 27.65 19.29
N ASP A 399 2.79 27.89 18.22
CA ASP A 399 3.33 28.46 16.98
C ASP A 399 3.92 29.87 17.22
N TYR A 400 3.27 30.73 18.03
CA TYR A 400 3.85 32.03 18.44
C TYR A 400 5.13 31.87 19.28
N VAL A 401 5.12 30.97 20.27
CA VAL A 401 6.29 30.72 21.13
C VAL A 401 7.47 30.22 20.30
N ARG A 402 7.22 29.29 19.38
CA ARG A 402 8.21 28.70 18.47
C ARG A 402 8.71 29.67 17.40
N ASN A 403 7.98 30.75 17.13
CA ASN A 403 8.45 31.88 16.33
C ASN A 403 9.10 32.99 17.17
N GLY A 404 9.43 32.72 18.44
CA GLY A 404 10.28 33.59 19.26
C GLY A 404 9.53 34.65 20.05
N LEU A 405 8.19 34.67 20.03
CA LEU A 405 7.42 35.57 20.90
C LEU A 405 7.48 35.17 22.39
N GLY A 406 7.90 33.93 22.68
CA GLY A 406 8.26 33.50 24.03
C GLY A 406 9.57 34.11 24.56
N LEU A 407 10.45 34.62 23.68
CA LEU A 407 11.66 35.32 24.10
C LEU A 407 11.31 36.74 24.55
N PRO A 408 11.94 37.32 25.59
CA PRO A 408 11.77 38.74 25.90
C PRO A 408 12.17 39.63 24.72
N ALA A 409 11.52 40.78 24.58
CA ALA A 409 11.91 41.79 23.59
C ALA A 409 13.37 42.22 23.82
N GLY A 410 14.16 42.31 22.74
CA GLY A 410 15.57 42.67 22.78
C GLY A 410 16.43 41.87 21.80
N PRO A 411 17.78 41.96 21.92
CA PRO A 411 18.72 41.48 20.90
C PRO A 411 18.57 40.01 20.52
N LYS A 412 18.22 39.13 21.48
CA LYS A 412 18.00 37.70 21.21
C LYS A 412 16.79 37.47 20.29
N ARG A 413 15.69 38.18 20.54
CA ARG A 413 14.48 38.09 19.72
C ARG A 413 14.71 38.69 18.34
N ASP A 414 15.44 39.80 18.25
CA ASP A 414 15.78 40.43 16.97
C ASP A 414 16.69 39.53 16.13
N ARG A 415 17.70 38.92 16.75
CA ARG A 415 18.55 37.91 16.09
C ARG A 415 17.74 36.71 15.61
N PHE A 416 16.81 36.20 16.43
CA PHE A 416 15.93 35.10 16.02
C PHE A 416 15.10 35.45 14.78
N LYS A 417 14.55 36.67 14.71
CA LYS A 417 13.82 37.17 13.54
C LYS A 417 14.68 37.23 12.29
N GLU A 418 15.90 37.76 12.40
CA GLU A 418 16.86 37.80 11.29
C GLU A 418 17.15 36.39 10.75
N ILE A 419 17.40 35.45 11.65
CA ILE A 419 17.64 34.05 11.31
C ILE A 419 16.44 33.47 10.55
N LYS A 420 15.22 33.63 11.07
CA LYS A 420 13.99 33.11 10.43
C LYS A 420 13.80 33.67 9.02
N LYS A 421 14.04 34.98 8.84
CA LYS A 421 13.98 35.61 7.52
C LYS A 421 15.02 35.02 6.57
N ARG A 422 16.26 34.82 7.02
CA ARG A 422 17.32 34.23 6.18
C ARG A 422 17.03 32.76 5.84
N LEU A 423 16.52 31.97 6.78
CA LEU A 423 16.11 30.58 6.53
C LEU A 423 15.01 30.48 5.48
N SER A 424 14.02 31.39 5.49
CA SER A 424 12.99 31.44 4.45
C SER A 424 13.60 31.72 3.07
N GLN A 425 14.48 32.72 2.96
CA GLN A 425 15.18 33.04 1.71
C GLN A 425 16.01 31.86 1.19
N ILE A 426 16.76 31.19 2.07
CA ILE A 426 17.53 30.00 1.71
C ILE A 426 16.60 28.90 1.17
N SER A 427 15.44 28.69 1.81
CA SER A 427 14.48 27.68 1.37
C SER A 427 13.99 27.93 -0.06
N ILE A 428 13.60 29.16 -0.36
CA ILE A 428 13.16 29.58 -1.69
C ILE A 428 14.28 29.39 -2.72
N GLU A 429 15.48 29.87 -2.44
CA GLU A 429 16.63 29.76 -3.34
C GLU A 429 17.02 28.31 -3.62
N PHE A 430 17.04 27.47 -2.57
CA PHE A 430 17.39 26.06 -2.66
C PHE A 430 16.39 25.28 -3.52
N GLN A 431 15.08 25.47 -3.29
CA GLN A 431 14.03 24.81 -4.05
C GLN A 431 14.00 25.27 -5.50
N LYS A 432 14.18 26.58 -5.73
CA LYS A 432 14.31 27.12 -7.10
C LYS A 432 15.44 26.44 -7.86
N ASN A 433 16.62 26.33 -7.24
CA ASN A 433 17.77 25.67 -7.85
C ASN A 433 17.51 24.19 -8.20
N LEU A 434 16.69 23.47 -7.42
CA LEU A 434 16.28 22.10 -7.73
C LEU A 434 15.27 22.05 -8.88
N ASN A 435 14.27 22.93 -8.86
CA ASN A 435 13.19 22.94 -9.83
C ASN A 435 13.67 23.36 -11.22
N GLU A 436 14.52 24.39 -11.28
CA GLU A 436 15.09 24.93 -12.53
C GLU A 436 16.31 24.14 -13.02
N GLU A 437 16.71 23.08 -12.31
CA GLU A 437 17.80 22.19 -12.72
C GLU A 437 17.51 21.61 -14.11
N ASN A 438 18.38 21.92 -15.07
CA ASN A 438 18.25 21.50 -16.47
C ASN A 438 19.61 21.05 -17.04
N GLY A 439 20.45 20.45 -16.20
CA GLY A 439 21.69 19.81 -16.56
C GLY A 439 21.47 18.52 -17.36
N GLY A 440 22.57 17.97 -17.86
CA GLY A 440 22.56 16.71 -18.59
C GLY A 440 23.91 16.40 -19.22
N ILE A 441 24.08 15.14 -19.64
CA ILE A 441 25.32 14.64 -20.25
C ILE A 441 25.01 14.18 -21.67
N TRP A 442 25.93 14.43 -22.60
CA TRP A 442 25.83 13.97 -23.99
C TRP A 442 26.56 12.65 -24.17
N PHE A 443 25.81 11.63 -24.58
CA PHE A 443 26.34 10.29 -24.86
C PHE A 443 26.10 9.89 -26.31
N THR A 444 27.00 9.10 -26.89
CA THR A 444 26.71 8.40 -28.15
C THR A 444 25.72 7.25 -27.92
N ARG A 445 25.12 6.71 -29.00
CA ARG A 445 24.24 5.54 -28.89
C ARG A 445 24.99 4.32 -28.34
N GLU A 446 26.27 4.17 -28.64
CA GLU A 446 27.11 3.08 -28.16
C GLU A 446 27.35 3.17 -26.64
N GLU A 447 27.55 4.38 -26.11
CA GLU A 447 27.70 4.61 -24.68
C GLU A 447 26.42 4.31 -23.87
N LEU A 448 25.26 4.35 -24.54
CA LEU A 448 23.94 4.04 -23.99
C LEU A 448 23.48 2.60 -24.31
N ASP A 449 24.38 1.69 -24.71
CA ASP A 449 24.00 0.29 -24.96
C ASP A 449 23.27 -0.33 -23.75
N GLY A 450 22.13 -0.94 -24.04
CA GLY A 450 21.21 -1.53 -23.07
C GLY A 450 20.03 -0.65 -22.70
N VAL A 451 20.15 0.69 -22.80
CA VAL A 451 19.04 1.60 -22.51
C VAL A 451 17.90 1.37 -23.52
N PRO A 452 16.65 1.15 -23.06
CA PRO A 452 15.51 0.90 -23.94
C PRO A 452 15.27 2.00 -25.00
N GLU A 453 14.88 1.61 -26.23
CA GLU A 453 14.71 2.56 -27.34
C GLU A 453 13.55 3.54 -27.12
N ASP A 454 12.53 3.17 -26.35
CA ASP A 454 11.46 4.09 -25.94
C ASP A 454 12.03 5.28 -25.15
N VAL A 455 12.99 5.04 -24.25
CA VAL A 455 13.74 6.09 -23.55
C VAL A 455 14.61 6.88 -24.53
N LEU A 456 15.44 6.19 -25.33
CA LEU A 456 16.39 6.84 -26.25
C LEU A 456 15.70 7.75 -27.28
N SER A 457 14.52 7.34 -27.76
CA SER A 457 13.74 8.09 -28.75
C SER A 457 13.20 9.42 -28.21
N GLY A 458 13.00 9.52 -26.90
CA GLY A 458 12.56 10.74 -26.21
C GLY A 458 13.69 11.72 -25.90
N LEU A 459 14.96 11.28 -25.97
CA LEU A 459 16.11 12.15 -25.65
C LEU A 459 16.38 13.18 -26.76
N LYS A 460 16.81 14.37 -26.33
CA LYS A 460 17.19 15.44 -27.27
C LYS A 460 18.41 15.02 -28.09
N LYS A 461 18.30 15.13 -29.41
CA LYS A 461 19.41 14.88 -30.35
C LYS A 461 20.38 16.06 -30.37
N GLY A 462 21.66 15.76 -30.44
CA GLY A 462 22.71 16.76 -30.45
C GLY A 462 22.93 17.37 -31.82
N GLU A 463 23.31 18.64 -31.81
CA GLU A 463 23.67 19.43 -33.00
C GLU A 463 25.07 20.01 -32.77
N GLY A 464 25.76 20.39 -33.85
CA GLY A 464 27.10 21.00 -33.78
C GLY A 464 28.12 20.06 -33.14
N GLU A 465 28.76 20.50 -32.05
CA GLU A 465 29.78 19.70 -31.33
C GLU A 465 29.24 18.40 -30.70
N ASN A 466 27.91 18.27 -30.58
CA ASN A 466 27.23 17.08 -30.05
C ASN A 466 26.52 16.27 -31.15
N GLU A 467 26.79 16.55 -32.43
CA GLU A 467 26.20 15.79 -33.53
C GLU A 467 26.45 14.27 -33.35
N GLY A 468 25.39 13.49 -33.52
CA GLY A 468 25.41 12.03 -33.30
C GLY A 468 25.24 11.59 -31.83
N LYS A 469 25.10 12.53 -30.88
CA LYS A 469 24.86 12.23 -29.46
C LYS A 469 23.40 12.47 -29.04
N LEU A 470 23.02 11.88 -27.91
CA LEU A 470 21.76 12.07 -27.21
C LEU A 470 22.03 12.73 -25.85
N ARG A 471 21.21 13.72 -25.49
CA ARG A 471 21.30 14.40 -24.19
C ARG A 471 20.48 13.64 -23.16
N LEU A 472 21.17 13.05 -22.19
CA LEU A 472 20.55 12.47 -21.01
C LEU A 472 20.32 13.58 -19.97
N SER A 473 19.06 13.82 -19.57
CA SER A 473 18.77 14.71 -18.44
C SER A 473 18.88 13.99 -17.09
N PHE A 474 18.91 14.74 -15.99
CA PHE A 474 18.83 14.17 -14.64
C PHE A 474 17.39 13.99 -14.12
N LYS A 475 16.39 14.13 -15.00
CA LYS A 475 14.99 13.87 -14.65
C LYS A 475 14.73 12.36 -14.57
N TYR A 476 13.79 11.96 -13.72
CA TYR A 476 13.57 10.55 -13.36
C TYR A 476 13.29 9.61 -14.56
N PRO A 477 12.50 10.03 -15.59
CA PRO A 477 12.26 9.20 -16.77
C PRO A 477 13.52 8.86 -17.58
N ASP A 478 14.56 9.70 -17.52
CA ASP A 478 15.83 9.49 -18.23
C ASP A 478 16.86 8.81 -17.32
N LEU A 479 17.00 9.35 -16.09
CA LEU A 479 18.01 8.97 -15.11
C LEU A 479 17.89 7.52 -14.67
N PHE A 480 16.70 7.10 -14.21
CA PHE A 480 16.54 5.78 -13.61
C PHE A 480 16.65 4.65 -14.63
N PRO A 481 16.04 4.73 -15.83
CA PRO A 481 16.27 3.71 -16.85
C PRO A 481 17.74 3.62 -17.25
N THR A 482 18.44 4.74 -17.38
CA THR A 482 19.87 4.70 -17.73
C THR A 482 20.70 4.00 -16.65
N LEU A 483 20.48 4.30 -15.37
CA LEU A 483 21.17 3.61 -14.27
C LEU A 483 20.79 2.13 -14.14
N LYS A 484 19.56 1.74 -14.54
CA LYS A 484 19.09 0.35 -14.52
C LYS A 484 19.61 -0.47 -15.71
N TYR A 485 19.73 0.12 -16.90
CA TYR A 485 19.89 -0.62 -18.15
C TYR A 485 21.20 -0.37 -18.91
N ALA A 486 21.88 0.77 -18.72
CA ALA A 486 23.14 1.02 -19.42
C ALA A 486 24.19 -0.01 -19.00
N LYS A 487 24.68 -0.82 -19.96
CA LYS A 487 25.64 -1.90 -19.69
C LYS A 487 27.03 -1.36 -19.37
N ASN A 488 27.40 -0.23 -19.97
CA ASN A 488 28.67 0.43 -19.72
C ASN A 488 28.72 1.01 -18.29
N ALA A 489 29.60 0.47 -17.46
CA ALA A 489 29.76 0.91 -16.07
C ALA A 489 30.28 2.34 -15.95
N GLU A 490 31.09 2.82 -16.91
CA GLU A 490 31.58 4.20 -16.92
C GLU A 490 30.44 5.18 -17.21
N THR A 491 29.51 4.86 -18.12
CA THR A 491 28.29 5.63 -18.33
C THR A 491 27.50 5.76 -17.03
N ARG A 492 27.23 4.64 -16.34
CA ARG A 492 26.50 4.67 -15.06
C ARG A 492 27.22 5.51 -13.99
N LYS A 493 28.55 5.40 -13.92
CA LYS A 493 29.38 6.17 -12.99
C LYS A 493 29.31 7.67 -13.27
N GLN A 494 29.48 8.09 -14.52
CA GLN A 494 29.39 9.51 -14.92
C GLN A 494 28.01 10.08 -14.59
N VAL A 495 26.95 9.34 -14.93
CA VAL A 495 25.56 9.74 -14.65
C VAL A 495 25.30 9.87 -13.15
N MET A 496 25.73 8.90 -12.35
CA MET A 496 25.55 8.92 -10.89
C MET A 496 26.28 10.11 -10.26
N ILE A 497 27.57 10.28 -10.55
CA ILE A 497 28.39 11.37 -9.98
C ILE A 497 27.84 12.74 -10.40
N ALA A 498 27.48 12.91 -11.67
CA ALA A 498 26.94 14.18 -12.14
C ALA A 498 25.56 14.49 -11.52
N ASN A 499 24.72 13.48 -11.32
CA ASN A 499 23.44 13.67 -10.61
C ASN A 499 23.64 14.07 -9.14
N GLU A 500 24.65 13.53 -8.45
CA GLU A 500 25.03 13.96 -7.09
C GLU A 500 25.60 15.39 -7.05
N ASN A 501 25.96 15.95 -8.21
CA ASN A 501 26.59 17.27 -8.34
C ASN A 501 25.74 18.28 -9.13
N LYS A 502 24.48 17.97 -9.41
CA LYS A 502 23.63 18.76 -10.33
C LYS A 502 23.21 20.13 -9.77
N CYS A 503 23.34 20.35 -8.46
CA CYS A 503 22.95 21.57 -7.76
C CYS A 503 24.03 22.05 -6.78
N ASN A 504 25.32 22.06 -7.14
CA ASN A 504 26.40 22.42 -6.19
C ASN A 504 26.30 23.83 -5.60
N GLN A 505 25.58 24.75 -6.27
CA GLN A 505 25.22 26.05 -5.71
C GLN A 505 24.41 25.96 -4.40
N ASN A 506 23.74 24.84 -4.14
CA ASN A 506 22.99 24.58 -2.92
C ASN A 506 23.85 24.15 -1.72
N VAL A 507 25.12 23.75 -1.92
CA VAL A 507 26.05 23.35 -0.85
C VAL A 507 26.23 24.47 0.20
N PRO A 508 26.63 25.70 -0.17
CA PRO A 508 26.77 26.79 0.81
C PRO A 508 25.44 27.17 1.47
N LEU A 509 24.33 27.11 0.73
CA LEU A 509 22.99 27.39 1.26
C LEU A 509 22.58 26.38 2.34
N PHE A 510 22.82 25.09 2.10
CA PHE A 510 22.52 24.03 3.07
C PHE A 510 23.36 24.20 4.34
N LYS A 511 24.66 24.48 4.19
CA LYS A 511 25.55 24.74 5.33
C LYS A 511 25.09 25.92 6.17
N GLU A 512 24.71 27.02 5.53
CA GLU A 512 24.19 28.19 6.23
C GLU A 512 22.87 27.85 6.96
N ALA A 513 21.97 27.11 6.33
CA ALA A 513 20.70 26.72 6.92
C ALA A 513 20.84 25.90 8.21
N ILE A 514 21.68 24.86 8.22
CA ILE A 514 21.84 23.99 9.41
C ILE A 514 22.49 24.73 10.58
N VAL A 515 23.41 25.66 10.31
CA VAL A 515 24.02 26.52 11.34
C VAL A 515 22.97 27.46 11.92
N LEU A 516 22.24 28.18 11.08
CA LEU A 516 21.18 29.10 11.49
C LEU A 516 20.06 28.38 12.26
N ARG A 517 19.70 27.16 11.86
CA ARG A 517 18.70 26.33 12.56
C ARG A 517 19.13 25.98 13.99
N ASP A 518 20.38 25.56 14.18
CA ASP A 518 20.91 25.29 15.51
C ASP A 518 20.96 26.57 16.37
N GLU A 519 21.38 27.71 15.81
CA GLU A 519 21.37 29.00 16.52
C GLU A 519 19.94 29.37 16.98
N ALA A 520 18.97 29.29 16.07
CA ALA A 520 17.56 29.58 16.36
C ALA A 520 17.00 28.69 17.46
N ALA A 521 17.26 27.38 17.41
CA ALA A 521 16.78 26.44 18.42
C ALA A 521 17.37 26.74 19.81
N ARG A 522 18.67 27.04 19.88
CA ARG A 522 19.34 27.42 21.13
C ARG A 522 18.86 28.74 21.69
N LEU A 523 18.55 29.72 20.83
CA LEU A 523 17.94 30.99 21.27
C LEU A 523 16.60 30.75 21.98
N LEU A 524 15.80 29.80 21.48
CA LEU A 524 14.53 29.37 22.08
C LEU A 524 14.68 28.46 23.31
N GLY A 525 15.91 28.07 23.68
CA GLY A 525 16.19 27.24 24.85
C GLY A 525 16.22 25.73 24.58
N TYR A 526 16.15 25.30 23.31
CA TYR A 526 16.35 23.89 22.94
C TYR A 526 17.85 23.57 22.84
N PRO A 527 18.26 22.32 23.10
CA PRO A 527 19.67 21.94 22.99
C PRO A 527 20.18 21.96 21.54
N ASN A 528 19.31 21.75 20.55
CA ASN A 528 19.61 21.76 19.12
C ASN A 528 18.30 21.78 18.31
N HIS A 529 18.42 21.86 16.98
CA HIS A 529 17.28 21.92 16.08
C HIS A 529 16.44 20.63 16.08
N ALA A 530 17.06 19.46 16.20
CA ALA A 530 16.33 18.20 16.26
C ALA A 530 15.37 18.13 17.45
N ALA A 531 15.81 18.54 18.65
CA ALA A 531 14.94 18.62 19.82
C ALA A 531 13.75 19.57 19.60
N PHE A 532 13.99 20.73 18.96
CA PHE A 532 12.94 21.66 18.59
C PHE A 532 11.92 21.05 17.61
N ARG A 533 12.37 20.30 16.60
CA ARG A 533 11.48 19.73 15.58
C ARG A 533 10.72 18.50 16.07
N VAL A 534 11.34 17.62 16.86
CA VAL A 534 10.77 16.33 17.23
C VAL A 534 9.75 16.42 18.37
N GLU A 535 9.77 17.50 19.17
CA GLU A 535 8.80 17.72 20.26
C GLU A 535 7.33 17.62 19.81
N ASP A 536 7.02 18.14 18.62
CA ASP A 536 5.66 18.14 18.04
C ASP A 536 5.30 16.87 17.27
N LYS A 537 6.22 15.90 17.19
CA LYS A 537 6.05 14.66 16.42
C LYS A 537 5.57 13.51 17.31
N MET A 538 5.23 12.35 16.74
CA MET A 538 4.91 11.16 17.53
C MET A 538 6.10 10.68 18.37
N ALA A 539 7.32 10.81 17.84
CA ALA A 539 8.53 10.35 18.53
C ALA A 539 8.88 11.16 19.81
N LYS A 540 8.42 12.42 19.90
CA LYS A 540 8.61 13.40 21.00
C LYS A 540 10.05 13.81 21.33
N THR A 541 11.04 12.92 21.21
CA THR A 541 12.44 13.18 21.57
C THR A 541 13.42 12.68 20.52
N PRO A 542 14.57 13.36 20.31
CA PRO A 542 15.66 12.85 19.46
C PRO A 542 16.17 11.48 19.92
N GLU A 543 16.14 11.18 21.22
CA GLU A 543 16.56 9.89 21.78
C GLU A 543 15.68 8.75 21.28
N THR A 544 14.35 8.93 21.24
CA THR A 544 13.43 7.96 20.64
C THR A 544 13.78 7.68 19.18
N VAL A 545 14.04 8.74 18.40
CA VAL A 545 14.40 8.64 16.98
C VAL A 545 15.72 7.90 16.80
N ASN A 546 16.75 8.28 17.54
CA ASN A 546 18.08 7.68 17.44
C ASN A 546 18.07 6.21 17.88
N SER A 547 17.29 5.86 18.92
CA SER A 547 17.12 4.47 19.32
C SER A 547 16.45 3.64 18.23
N PHE A 548 15.41 4.18 17.59
CA PHE A 548 14.70 3.52 16.49
C PHE A 548 15.62 3.30 15.27
N LEU A 549 16.27 4.36 14.79
CA LEU A 549 17.18 4.29 13.64
C LEU A 549 18.39 3.39 13.93
N GLY A 550 18.94 3.46 15.15
CA GLY A 550 20.07 2.65 15.59
C GLY A 550 19.76 1.16 15.69
N ASP A 551 18.62 0.78 16.28
CA ASP A 551 18.18 -0.62 16.36
C ASP A 551 17.91 -1.20 14.96
N LEU A 552 17.21 -0.45 14.10
CA LEU A 552 16.94 -0.88 12.72
C LEU A 552 18.24 -1.04 11.93
N ARG A 553 19.19 -0.10 12.05
CA ARG A 553 20.52 -0.21 11.44
C ARG A 553 21.25 -1.47 11.89
N SER A 554 21.24 -1.76 13.20
CA SER A 554 21.91 -2.94 13.75
C SER A 554 21.33 -4.25 13.20
N ARG A 555 20.00 -4.35 13.07
CA ARG A 555 19.33 -5.56 12.57
C ARG A 555 19.55 -5.75 11.06
N LEU A 556 19.56 -4.67 10.30
CA LEU A 556 19.70 -4.71 8.85
C LEU A 556 21.15 -4.91 8.37
N ALA A 557 22.16 -4.54 9.16
CA ALA A 557 23.55 -4.51 8.73
C ALA A 557 24.05 -5.86 8.16
N ALA A 558 23.71 -6.98 8.81
CA ALA A 558 24.11 -8.30 8.33
C ALA A 558 23.37 -8.71 7.04
N GLY A 559 22.09 -8.36 6.93
CA GLY A 559 21.28 -8.56 5.73
C GLY A 559 21.84 -7.78 4.54
N GLY A 560 22.11 -6.48 4.73
CA GLY A 560 22.70 -5.63 3.69
C GLY A 560 24.07 -6.10 3.24
N GLN A 561 24.91 -6.58 4.17
CA GLN A 561 26.22 -7.16 3.80
C GLN A 561 26.05 -8.40 2.91
N LYS A 562 25.10 -9.28 3.25
CA LYS A 562 24.80 -10.50 2.49
C LYS A 562 24.26 -10.17 1.09
N GLU A 563 23.31 -9.25 0.99
CA GLU A 563 22.72 -8.79 -0.26
C GLU A 563 23.78 -8.14 -1.17
N ARG A 564 24.61 -7.25 -0.61
CA ARG A 564 25.71 -6.61 -1.35
C ARG A 564 26.70 -7.64 -1.88
N GLU A 565 27.05 -8.64 -1.09
CA GLU A 565 27.99 -9.68 -1.51
C GLU A 565 27.40 -10.55 -2.63
N ALA A 566 26.11 -10.88 -2.56
CA ALA A 566 25.41 -11.58 -3.65
C ALA A 566 25.42 -10.76 -4.95
N LEU A 567 25.13 -9.46 -4.87
CA LEU A 567 25.17 -8.55 -6.01
C LEU A 567 26.59 -8.36 -6.56
N LYS A 568 27.60 -8.35 -5.70
CA LYS A 568 29.02 -8.29 -6.07
C LYS A 568 29.46 -9.55 -6.83
N GLN A 569 29.03 -10.72 -6.38
CA GLN A 569 29.27 -11.99 -7.07
C GLN A 569 28.56 -12.03 -8.43
N LEU A 570 27.34 -11.49 -8.51
CA LEU A 570 26.62 -11.34 -9.77
C LEU A 570 27.38 -10.42 -10.74
N LYS A 571 27.90 -9.29 -10.27
CA LYS A 571 28.78 -8.40 -11.04
C LYS A 571 30.02 -9.13 -11.57
N GLN A 572 30.70 -9.87 -10.70
CA GLN A 572 31.88 -10.63 -11.10
C GLN A 572 31.57 -11.65 -12.20
N ALA A 573 30.46 -12.39 -12.07
CA ALA A 573 30.04 -13.38 -13.05
C ALA A 573 29.62 -12.75 -14.38
N ASP A 574 28.88 -11.64 -14.35
CA ASP A 574 28.46 -10.89 -15.53
C ASP A 574 29.67 -10.34 -16.31
N LEU A 575 30.62 -9.69 -15.63
CA LEU A 575 31.84 -9.19 -16.27
C LEU A 575 32.68 -10.32 -16.87
N ALA A 576 32.83 -11.43 -16.15
CA ALA A 576 33.53 -12.61 -16.66
C ALA A 576 32.88 -13.16 -17.94
N SER A 577 31.54 -13.16 -18.02
CA SER A 577 30.80 -13.61 -19.20
C SER A 577 31.03 -12.73 -20.44
N ARG A 578 31.38 -11.46 -20.24
CA ARG A 578 31.70 -10.47 -21.29
C ARG A 578 33.20 -10.37 -21.59
N GLY A 579 34.05 -11.12 -20.89
CA GLY A 579 35.50 -11.02 -20.98
C GLY A 579 36.08 -9.75 -20.35
N GLU A 580 35.32 -9.09 -19.48
CA GLU A 580 35.72 -7.87 -18.77
C GLU A 580 36.35 -8.19 -17.42
N LYS A 581 37.29 -7.34 -16.98
CA LYS A 581 37.98 -7.52 -15.69
C LYS A 581 37.12 -7.04 -14.54
N PHE A 582 36.99 -7.87 -13.51
CA PHE A 582 36.44 -7.46 -12.24
C PHE A 582 37.52 -6.82 -11.36
N ASP A 583 37.27 -5.61 -10.87
CA ASP A 583 38.20 -4.83 -10.05
C ASP A 583 38.12 -5.13 -8.55
N GLY A 584 37.22 -6.03 -8.14
CA GLY A 584 37.06 -6.42 -6.74
C GLY A 584 36.08 -5.55 -5.95
N HIS A 585 35.39 -4.60 -6.59
CA HIS A 585 34.54 -3.60 -5.92
C HIS A 585 33.08 -3.66 -6.36
N TYR A 586 32.17 -3.16 -5.51
CA TYR A 586 30.75 -3.02 -5.84
C TYR A 586 30.29 -1.60 -5.51
N TYR A 587 30.04 -0.81 -6.55
CA TYR A 587 29.88 0.62 -6.42
C TYR A 587 28.42 1.07 -6.37
N LEU A 588 28.20 2.30 -5.92
CA LEU A 588 26.89 2.97 -5.95
C LEU A 588 26.23 2.95 -7.34
N TRP A 589 27.01 3.15 -8.42
CA TRP A 589 26.52 3.13 -9.81
C TRP A 589 26.27 1.73 -10.37
N ASP A 590 26.65 0.68 -9.64
CA ASP A 590 26.36 -0.71 -10.01
C ASP A 590 25.02 -1.18 -9.44
N HIS A 591 24.55 -0.55 -8.36
CA HIS A 591 23.44 -1.07 -7.57
C HIS A 591 22.15 -1.29 -8.38
N ARG A 592 21.64 -0.25 -9.03
CA ARG A 592 20.39 -0.34 -9.81
C ARG A 592 20.48 -1.30 -11.00
N PHE A 593 21.66 -1.44 -11.60
CA PHE A 593 21.88 -2.34 -12.72
C PHE A 593 21.86 -3.79 -12.27
N TYR A 594 22.63 -4.15 -11.24
CA TYR A 594 22.70 -5.52 -10.78
C TYR A 594 21.50 -5.96 -9.95
N ASP A 595 20.80 -5.03 -9.30
CA ASP A 595 19.48 -5.28 -8.73
C ASP A 595 18.50 -5.75 -9.82
N ARG A 596 18.38 -5.00 -10.92
CA ARG A 596 17.59 -5.41 -12.09
C ARG A 596 18.04 -6.77 -12.65
N VAL A 597 19.34 -6.95 -12.89
CA VAL A 597 19.87 -8.23 -13.44
C VAL A 597 19.56 -9.41 -12.52
N MET A 598 19.64 -9.22 -11.19
CA MET A 598 19.28 -10.23 -10.20
C MET A 598 17.80 -10.59 -10.32
N LEU A 599 16.91 -9.59 -10.39
CA LEU A 599 15.47 -9.81 -10.55
C LEU A 599 15.15 -10.55 -11.86
N GLU A 600 15.79 -10.19 -12.97
CA GLU A 600 15.61 -10.85 -14.26
C GLU A 600 16.11 -12.30 -14.24
N LYS A 601 17.31 -12.53 -13.69
CA LYS A 601 17.98 -13.83 -13.73
C LYS A 601 17.44 -14.82 -12.71
N ASP A 602 17.29 -14.37 -11.46
CA ASP A 602 17.02 -15.26 -10.32
C ASP A 602 15.51 -15.38 -10.05
N TYR A 603 14.71 -14.39 -10.48
CA TYR A 603 13.26 -14.33 -10.25
C TYR A 603 12.44 -14.37 -11.54
N GLN A 604 13.08 -14.45 -12.72
CA GLN A 604 12.44 -14.49 -14.04
C GLN A 604 11.43 -13.34 -14.21
N LEU A 605 11.73 -12.20 -13.60
CA LEU A 605 10.82 -11.08 -13.51
C LEU A 605 11.12 -10.09 -14.63
N ASP A 606 10.28 -10.08 -15.66
CA ASP A 606 10.31 -9.04 -16.69
C ASP A 606 9.28 -7.95 -16.35
N GLN A 607 9.78 -6.83 -15.82
CA GLN A 607 8.96 -5.67 -15.47
C GLN A 607 8.22 -5.09 -16.68
N GLN A 608 8.74 -5.23 -17.90
CA GLN A 608 8.05 -4.77 -19.11
C GLN A 608 6.84 -5.66 -19.41
N LEU A 609 6.97 -6.99 -19.26
CA LEU A 609 5.84 -7.91 -19.42
C LEU A 609 4.79 -7.72 -18.33
N ILE A 610 5.21 -7.44 -17.09
CA ILE A 610 4.28 -7.13 -15.99
C ILE A 610 3.52 -5.84 -16.28
N ALA A 611 4.20 -4.81 -16.81
CA ALA A 611 3.55 -3.55 -17.16
C ALA A 611 2.46 -3.69 -18.24
N GLU A 612 2.55 -4.70 -19.13
CA GLU A 612 1.48 -5.00 -20.11
C GLU A 612 0.12 -5.30 -19.44
N TYR A 613 0.13 -5.69 -18.16
CA TYR A 613 -1.06 -5.95 -17.36
C TYR A 613 -1.56 -4.76 -16.53
N PHE A 614 -0.84 -3.63 -16.51
CA PHE A 614 -1.27 -2.43 -15.78
C PHE A 614 -1.41 -1.19 -16.69
N PRO A 615 -2.33 -1.21 -17.68
CA PRO A 615 -2.72 0.00 -18.37
C PRO A 615 -3.33 1.01 -17.41
N LEU A 616 -2.81 2.23 -17.42
CA LEU A 616 -3.11 3.28 -16.44
C LEU A 616 -4.60 3.41 -16.12
N GLN A 617 -5.45 3.54 -17.15
CA GLN A 617 -6.88 3.76 -16.93
C GLN A 617 -7.56 2.58 -16.24
N THR A 618 -7.27 1.35 -16.67
CA THR A 618 -7.87 0.16 -16.06
C THR A 618 -7.38 -0.06 -14.62
N THR A 619 -6.15 0.35 -14.34
CA THR A 619 -5.58 0.31 -12.99
C THR A 619 -6.22 1.35 -12.07
N ILE A 620 -6.44 2.59 -12.53
CA ILE A 620 -7.19 3.62 -11.80
C ILE A 620 -8.60 3.11 -11.47
N ASP A 621 -9.32 2.58 -12.47
CA ASP A 621 -10.68 2.06 -12.26
C ASP A 621 -10.72 0.96 -11.19
N GLY A 622 -9.72 0.07 -11.17
CA GLY A 622 -9.58 -0.97 -10.15
C GLY A 622 -9.30 -0.39 -8.76
N MET A 623 -8.40 0.59 -8.66
CA MET A 623 -8.06 1.25 -7.40
C MET A 623 -9.23 2.04 -6.82
N LEU A 624 -9.96 2.79 -7.65
CA LEU A 624 -11.15 3.52 -7.19
C LEU A 624 -12.22 2.57 -6.66
N LYS A 625 -12.44 1.42 -7.29
CA LYS A 625 -13.37 0.38 -6.79
C LYS A 625 -12.98 -0.19 -5.43
N ILE A 626 -11.67 -0.33 -5.16
CA ILE A 626 -11.20 -0.74 -3.84
C ILE A 626 -11.67 0.28 -2.79
N PHE A 627 -11.57 1.58 -3.08
CA PHE A 627 -12.07 2.63 -2.19
C PHE A 627 -13.60 2.69 -2.12
N GLU A 628 -14.32 2.41 -3.21
CA GLU A 628 -15.77 2.30 -3.19
C GLU A 628 -16.22 1.22 -2.18
N GLU A 629 -15.60 0.05 -2.23
CA GLU A 629 -15.95 -1.07 -1.35
C GLU A 629 -15.48 -0.87 0.10
N LEU A 630 -14.21 -0.49 0.31
CA LEU A 630 -13.64 -0.36 1.65
C LEU A 630 -14.17 0.85 2.41
N PHE A 631 -14.31 1.99 1.73
CA PHE A 631 -14.59 3.26 2.38
C PHE A 631 -16.03 3.72 2.16
N GLY A 632 -16.83 2.98 1.38
CA GLY A 632 -18.22 3.36 1.10
C GLY A 632 -18.32 4.62 0.27
N LEU A 633 -17.52 4.69 -0.79
CA LEU A 633 -17.46 5.83 -1.70
C LEU A 633 -18.09 5.47 -3.06
N VAL A 634 -18.38 6.50 -3.86
CA VAL A 634 -18.81 6.40 -5.25
C VAL A 634 -18.09 7.49 -6.05
N PHE A 635 -17.35 7.09 -7.08
CA PHE A 635 -16.63 8.02 -7.95
C PHE A 635 -17.41 8.24 -9.24
N VAL A 636 -17.72 9.50 -9.55
CA VAL A 636 -18.41 9.89 -10.78
C VAL A 636 -17.51 10.79 -11.61
N GLU A 637 -16.99 10.24 -12.72
CA GLU A 637 -16.11 10.97 -13.63
C GLU A 637 -16.88 12.08 -14.36
N ILE A 638 -16.29 13.27 -14.40
CA ILE A 638 -16.85 14.46 -15.06
C ILE A 638 -16.14 14.68 -16.40
N THR A 639 -16.86 14.43 -17.49
CA THR A 639 -16.32 14.49 -18.86
C THR A 639 -17.28 15.23 -19.79
N GLY A 640 -16.77 15.62 -20.97
CA GLY A 640 -17.60 16.18 -22.05
C GLY A 640 -18.49 17.34 -21.61
N GLU A 641 -19.77 17.26 -21.97
CA GLU A 641 -20.75 18.33 -21.69
C GLU A 641 -21.03 18.51 -20.19
N ASP A 642 -20.84 17.48 -19.36
CA ASP A 642 -21.03 17.59 -17.91
C ASP A 642 -20.01 18.56 -17.30
N ARG A 643 -18.80 18.68 -17.89
CA ARG A 643 -17.84 19.71 -17.49
C ARG A 643 -18.36 21.12 -17.74
N ASN A 644 -18.98 21.36 -18.89
CA ASN A 644 -19.56 22.67 -19.23
C ASN A 644 -20.72 23.03 -18.29
N GLN A 645 -21.56 22.05 -17.97
CA GLN A 645 -22.71 22.23 -17.09
C GLN A 645 -22.32 22.52 -15.64
N LEU A 646 -21.28 21.86 -15.13
CA LEU A 646 -20.81 22.03 -13.75
C LEU A 646 -19.90 23.24 -13.58
N SER A 647 -19.25 23.72 -14.65
CA SER A 647 -18.38 24.89 -14.58
C SER A 647 -19.18 26.15 -14.27
N PRO A 648 -18.80 26.93 -13.23
CA PRO A 648 -19.43 28.22 -12.93
C PRO A 648 -19.38 29.23 -14.09
N THR A 649 -18.41 29.08 -15.00
CA THR A 649 -18.23 29.97 -16.16
C THR A 649 -18.93 29.47 -17.42
N GLY A 650 -19.56 28.29 -17.36
CA GLY A 650 -20.11 27.59 -18.51
C GLY A 650 -19.04 27.00 -19.46
N LYS A 651 -17.76 27.06 -19.08
CA LYS A 651 -16.64 26.50 -19.85
C LYS A 651 -15.99 25.37 -19.07
N GLY A 652 -16.10 24.14 -19.55
CA GLY A 652 -15.58 22.96 -18.88
C GLY A 652 -14.06 22.92 -18.73
N ASN A 653 -13.32 23.67 -19.55
CA ASN A 653 -11.87 23.79 -19.42
C ASN A 653 -11.46 24.70 -18.26
N ASP A 654 -12.34 25.58 -17.78
CA ASP A 654 -12.04 26.52 -16.70
C ASP A 654 -11.98 25.83 -15.33
N ILE A 655 -12.46 24.59 -15.20
CA ILE A 655 -12.39 23.79 -13.95
C ILE A 655 -11.19 22.84 -13.90
N THR A 656 -10.27 22.94 -14.85
CA THR A 656 -9.01 22.16 -14.92
C THR A 656 -7.86 23.05 -15.41
N TRP A 657 -6.64 22.82 -14.94
CA TRP A 657 -5.46 23.61 -15.39
C TRP A 657 -4.78 23.06 -16.65
N HIS A 658 -5.15 21.87 -17.11
CA HIS A 658 -4.59 21.23 -18.30
C HIS A 658 -5.59 20.22 -18.90
N GLU A 659 -5.55 20.02 -20.22
CA GLU A 659 -6.52 19.16 -20.94
C GLU A 659 -6.48 17.68 -20.52
N ASP A 660 -5.29 17.19 -20.16
CA ASP A 660 -5.06 15.82 -19.69
C ASP A 660 -5.60 15.54 -18.27
N VAL A 661 -6.08 16.55 -17.54
CA VAL A 661 -6.53 16.38 -16.15
C VAL A 661 -7.90 15.69 -16.11
N GLN A 662 -7.97 14.58 -15.38
CA GLN A 662 -9.23 13.91 -15.06
C GLN A 662 -9.82 14.50 -13.78
N ILE A 663 -11.15 14.57 -13.70
CA ILE A 663 -11.87 15.10 -12.54
C ILE A 663 -13.03 14.15 -12.18
N PHE A 664 -13.16 13.84 -10.91
CA PHE A 664 -14.22 13.02 -10.35
C PHE A 664 -14.96 13.80 -9.26
N SER A 665 -16.29 13.74 -9.29
CA SER A 665 -17.09 14.03 -8.09
C SER A 665 -17.18 12.78 -7.22
N VAL A 666 -16.94 12.93 -5.93
CA VAL A 666 -16.87 11.83 -4.97
C VAL A 666 -18.07 11.93 -4.05
N TRP A 667 -18.72 10.80 -3.81
CA TRP A 667 -19.93 10.70 -3.00
C TRP A 667 -19.81 9.55 -2.01
N ASP A 668 -20.56 9.63 -0.93
CA ASP A 668 -20.83 8.51 -0.06
C ASP A 668 -21.76 7.51 -0.77
N ASP A 669 -21.61 6.23 -0.46
CA ASP A 669 -22.54 5.21 -0.93
C ASP A 669 -23.90 5.30 -0.19
N GLU A 670 -24.83 4.39 -0.48
CA GLU A 670 -26.12 4.38 0.23
C GLU A 670 -25.97 4.04 1.72
N GLY A 671 -24.98 3.24 2.09
CA GLY A 671 -24.69 2.88 3.48
C GLY A 671 -24.15 4.03 4.31
N GLU A 672 -23.41 4.96 3.68
CA GLU A 672 -22.88 6.19 4.29
C GLU A 672 -23.79 7.41 4.12
N GLY A 673 -24.98 7.24 3.51
CA GLY A 673 -26.00 8.29 3.43
C GLY A 673 -26.02 9.13 2.14
N SER A 674 -25.28 8.72 1.10
CA SER A 674 -25.27 9.35 -0.23
C SER A 674 -24.93 10.85 -0.26
N GLY A 675 -24.19 11.32 0.74
CA GLY A 675 -23.70 12.70 0.80
C GLY A 675 -22.62 12.98 -0.25
N PHE A 676 -22.50 14.24 -0.66
CA PHE A 676 -21.34 14.67 -1.43
C PHE A 676 -20.09 14.66 -0.55
N VAL A 677 -18.98 14.15 -1.06
CA VAL A 677 -17.71 14.05 -0.32
C VAL A 677 -16.74 15.12 -0.77
N GLY A 678 -16.59 15.35 -2.09
CA GLY A 678 -15.65 16.35 -2.62
C GLY A 678 -15.24 16.07 -4.07
N TYR A 679 -14.13 16.67 -4.50
CA TYR A 679 -13.58 16.52 -5.85
C TYR A 679 -12.17 15.91 -5.86
N LEU A 680 -11.95 14.91 -6.70
CA LEU A 680 -10.64 14.31 -6.97
C LEU A 680 -10.17 14.67 -8.37
N TYR A 681 -8.97 15.26 -8.47
CA TYR A 681 -8.30 15.55 -9.73
C TYR A 681 -7.10 14.62 -9.92
N LEU A 682 -6.92 14.09 -11.13
CA LEU A 682 -5.76 13.28 -11.50
C LEU A 682 -4.99 13.94 -12.64
N ASP A 683 -3.75 14.35 -12.37
CA ASP A 683 -2.81 14.93 -13.33
C ASP A 683 -1.58 14.03 -13.45
N LEU A 684 -1.63 13.08 -14.40
CA LEU A 684 -0.81 11.87 -14.35
C LEU A 684 0.41 11.85 -15.27
N PHE A 685 0.51 12.82 -16.19
CA PHE A 685 1.52 12.80 -17.25
C PHE A 685 2.56 13.91 -17.12
N PRO A 686 3.83 13.67 -17.50
CA PRO A 686 4.86 14.69 -17.47
C PRO A 686 4.63 15.74 -18.57
N ARG A 687 5.01 16.98 -18.26
CA ARG A 687 5.10 18.10 -19.21
C ARG A 687 6.08 19.16 -18.69
N GLU A 688 6.52 20.04 -19.57
CA GLU A 688 7.41 21.14 -19.21
C GLU A 688 6.80 22.03 -18.10
N GLY A 689 7.59 22.36 -17.10
CA GLY A 689 7.17 23.21 -15.97
C GLY A 689 6.32 22.53 -14.90
N LYS A 690 5.93 21.26 -15.09
CA LYS A 690 5.19 20.48 -14.07
C LYS A 690 6.14 19.91 -13.01
N TYR A 691 5.67 19.84 -11.78
CA TYR A 691 6.31 19.16 -10.65
C TYR A 691 6.75 17.74 -11.02
N GLY A 692 8.03 17.44 -10.81
CA GLY A 692 8.71 16.26 -11.35
C GLY A 692 8.57 14.98 -10.53
N HIS A 693 7.98 15.05 -9.33
CA HIS A 693 7.74 13.90 -8.44
C HIS A 693 6.26 13.51 -8.41
N ALA A 694 5.94 12.44 -7.70
CA ALA A 694 4.57 12.10 -7.33
C ALA A 694 4.18 12.85 -6.04
N ALA A 695 2.97 13.39 -5.97
CA ALA A 695 2.43 14.03 -4.78
C ALA A 695 0.90 14.19 -4.87
N ASN A 696 0.23 14.26 -3.72
CA ASN A 696 -1.12 14.78 -3.59
C ASN A 696 -1.10 16.22 -3.03
N PHE A 697 -1.87 17.11 -3.67
CA PHE A 697 -2.03 18.51 -3.29
C PHE A 697 -3.46 18.76 -2.79
N ASN A 698 -3.58 19.34 -1.60
CA ASN A 698 -4.85 19.83 -1.10
C ASN A 698 -5.23 21.12 -1.85
N ILE A 699 -6.26 21.08 -2.70
CA ILE A 699 -6.68 22.23 -3.53
C ILE A 699 -7.62 23.15 -2.75
N GLN A 700 -8.56 22.58 -2.02
CA GLN A 700 -9.43 23.31 -1.11
C GLN A 700 -9.73 22.44 0.12
N PRO A 701 -9.48 22.93 1.34
CA PRO A 701 -9.87 22.20 2.54
C PRO A 701 -11.37 22.37 2.84
N SER A 702 -11.89 21.48 3.70
CA SER A 702 -13.26 21.55 4.22
C SER A 702 -13.29 21.35 5.72
N PRO A 703 -13.57 22.42 6.50
CA PRO A 703 -13.90 22.23 7.90
C PRO A 703 -15.34 21.67 8.06
N ALA A 704 -15.50 20.58 8.80
CA ALA A 704 -16.75 20.00 9.28
C ALA A 704 -17.00 20.30 10.78
N ASP A 705 -17.99 21.16 11.07
CA ASP A 705 -18.85 21.06 12.25
C ASP A 705 -20.22 21.60 11.88
N TYR A 706 -21.26 20.75 12.01
CA TYR A 706 -22.66 21.09 11.74
C TYR A 706 -23.20 22.24 12.60
N ASN A 707 -22.48 22.67 13.64
CA ASN A 707 -22.86 23.78 14.51
C ASN A 707 -21.77 24.84 14.76
N LYS A 708 -20.53 24.73 14.22
CA LYS A 708 -19.44 25.69 14.53
C LYS A 708 -18.33 25.92 13.47
N GLY A 709 -18.23 25.12 12.39
CA GLY A 709 -17.19 25.21 11.34
C GLY A 709 -17.77 25.77 10.03
N PHE A 710 -16.95 26.23 9.06
CA PHE A 710 -17.36 27.14 7.96
C PHE A 710 -18.47 26.58 7.06
N ILE A 711 -19.66 26.74 7.59
CA ILE A 711 -20.89 27.01 6.90
C ILE A 711 -20.68 28.40 6.27
N ASP A 712 -20.82 28.47 4.94
CA ASP A 712 -20.78 29.75 4.25
C ASP A 712 -21.86 30.70 4.80
N THR A 713 -21.86 31.96 4.36
CA THR A 713 -22.87 32.95 4.80
C THR A 713 -24.32 32.51 4.54
N ASN A 714 -24.54 31.44 3.78
CA ASN A 714 -25.85 30.93 3.36
C ASN A 714 -26.28 29.65 4.10
N GLY A 715 -25.47 29.09 5.00
CA GLY A 715 -25.83 27.84 5.67
C GLY A 715 -25.18 26.58 5.09
N ASN A 716 -24.35 26.69 4.05
CA ASN A 716 -23.86 25.53 3.30
C ASN A 716 -22.46 25.10 3.74
N ARG A 717 -22.27 23.78 3.88
CA ARG A 717 -20.95 23.17 4.07
C ARG A 717 -20.09 23.38 2.82
N HIS A 718 -18.84 23.81 3.00
CA HIS A 718 -17.81 23.73 1.96
C HIS A 718 -17.24 22.31 1.90
N PHE A 719 -17.02 21.74 0.71
CA PHE A 719 -16.50 20.40 0.46
C PHE A 719 -15.07 20.46 -0.10
N PRO A 720 -14.22 19.48 0.22
CA PRO A 720 -12.82 19.49 -0.18
C PRO A 720 -12.60 19.21 -1.67
N ALA A 721 -11.47 19.67 -2.17
CA ALA A 721 -10.93 19.30 -3.47
C ALA A 721 -9.45 18.92 -3.33
N THR A 722 -9.01 17.87 -4.02
CA THR A 722 -7.62 17.38 -3.96
C THR A 722 -7.11 17.01 -5.34
N ALA A 723 -5.80 17.15 -5.57
CA ALA A 723 -5.16 16.85 -6.84
C ALA A 723 -3.95 15.93 -6.69
N LEU A 724 -4.05 14.77 -7.34
CA LEU A 724 -2.96 13.82 -7.46
C LEU A 724 -2.12 14.17 -8.70
N VAL A 725 -0.82 14.41 -8.49
CA VAL A 725 0.13 14.82 -9.51
C VAL A 725 1.19 13.73 -9.64
N CYS A 726 1.25 13.07 -10.79
CA CYS A 726 2.24 12.04 -11.12
C CYS A 726 2.89 12.29 -12.51
N ASN A 727 3.85 11.45 -12.89
CA ASN A 727 4.64 11.61 -14.11
C ASN A 727 4.81 10.30 -14.90
N PHE A 728 3.71 9.57 -15.11
CA PHE A 728 3.70 8.32 -15.89
C PHE A 728 3.80 8.60 -17.38
N SER A 729 4.38 7.66 -18.13
CA SER A 729 4.51 7.78 -19.59
C SER A 729 3.17 8.04 -20.27
N LYS A 730 3.09 9.02 -21.17
CA LYS A 730 1.87 9.29 -21.95
C LYS A 730 1.52 8.12 -22.86
N PRO A 731 0.22 7.85 -23.11
CA PRO A 731 -0.18 6.92 -24.16
C PRO A 731 0.26 7.42 -25.54
N THR A 732 0.49 6.48 -26.45
CA THR A 732 0.69 6.74 -27.89
C THR A 732 -0.51 6.24 -28.67
N LEU A 733 -0.58 6.56 -29.97
CA LEU A 733 -1.63 6.02 -30.85
C LEU A 733 -1.69 4.48 -30.89
N LYS A 734 -0.58 3.82 -30.56
CA LYS A 734 -0.39 2.37 -30.73
C LYS A 734 -0.29 1.60 -29.41
N LYS A 735 0.05 2.28 -28.31
CA LYS A 735 0.30 1.67 -27.00
C LYS A 735 -0.26 2.56 -25.89
N PRO A 736 -1.06 2.03 -24.95
CA PRO A 736 -1.52 2.82 -23.81
C PRO A 736 -0.38 3.14 -22.85
N SER A 737 -0.63 4.02 -21.89
CA SER A 737 0.26 4.20 -20.74
C SER A 737 0.28 2.91 -19.93
N LEU A 738 1.44 2.26 -19.83
CA LEU A 738 1.64 1.02 -19.09
C LEU A 738 2.46 1.32 -17.84
N LEU A 739 1.94 0.97 -16.68
CA LEU A 739 2.61 1.18 -15.40
C LEU A 739 3.48 -0.01 -15.04
N LYS A 740 4.72 0.25 -14.67
CA LYS A 740 5.53 -0.72 -13.93
C LYS A 740 4.95 -0.91 -12.54
N HIS A 741 5.28 -2.03 -11.89
CA HIS A 741 4.70 -2.33 -10.59
C HIS A 741 5.02 -1.27 -9.51
N ASP A 742 6.22 -0.68 -9.53
CA ASP A 742 6.59 0.44 -8.66
C ASP A 742 5.75 1.71 -8.92
N GLU A 743 5.35 1.95 -10.16
CA GLU A 743 4.43 3.03 -10.54
C GLU A 743 2.98 2.75 -10.10
N VAL A 744 2.55 1.48 -10.11
CA VAL A 744 1.26 1.05 -9.53
C VAL A 744 1.23 1.31 -8.02
N VAL A 745 2.31 0.94 -7.31
CA VAL A 745 2.45 1.21 -5.86
C VAL A 745 2.42 2.71 -5.60
N THR A 746 3.15 3.50 -6.40
CA THR A 746 3.19 4.97 -6.28
C THR A 746 1.81 5.59 -6.51
N LEU A 747 1.08 5.18 -7.55
CA LEU A 747 -0.26 5.67 -7.81
C LEU A 747 -1.20 5.41 -6.63
N PHE A 748 -1.12 4.22 -6.03
CA PHE A 748 -1.98 3.87 -4.90
C PHE A 748 -1.60 4.58 -3.59
N HIS A 749 -0.30 4.82 -3.38
CA HIS A 749 0.21 5.65 -2.30
C HIS A 749 -0.39 7.07 -2.37
N GLU A 750 -0.28 7.74 -3.51
CA GLU A 750 -0.77 9.10 -3.68
C GLU A 750 -2.31 9.17 -3.63
N LEU A 751 -3.00 8.16 -4.16
CA LEU A 751 -4.45 8.06 -3.99
C LEU A 751 -4.82 7.92 -2.52
N GLY A 752 -4.01 7.24 -1.71
CA GLY A 752 -4.17 7.17 -0.26
C GLY A 752 -4.21 8.56 0.40
N HIS A 753 -3.28 9.45 0.02
CA HIS A 753 -3.29 10.85 0.48
C HIS A 753 -4.52 11.61 -0.02
N GLY A 754 -4.88 11.47 -1.30
CA GLY A 754 -6.08 12.11 -1.85
C GLY A 754 -7.38 11.66 -1.17
N ILE A 755 -7.49 10.37 -0.84
CA ILE A 755 -8.64 9.85 -0.10
C ILE A 755 -8.63 10.36 1.34
N HIS A 756 -7.47 10.46 2.00
CA HIS A 756 -7.36 11.04 3.34
C HIS A 756 -7.86 12.50 3.35
N ASP A 757 -7.47 13.31 2.37
CA ASP A 757 -7.97 14.68 2.19
C ASP A 757 -9.50 14.71 1.99
N LEU A 758 -10.02 13.89 1.08
CA LEU A 758 -11.45 13.86 0.75
C LEU A 758 -12.35 13.48 1.93
N VAL A 759 -11.96 12.46 2.69
CA VAL A 759 -12.82 11.93 3.76
C VAL A 759 -12.61 12.64 5.09
N SER A 760 -11.60 13.48 5.25
CA SER A 760 -11.32 14.22 6.48
C SER A 760 -12.49 15.10 6.92
N LYS A 761 -12.79 15.09 8.22
CA LYS A 761 -13.89 15.85 8.85
C LYS A 761 -13.38 16.54 10.13
N THR A 762 -12.89 17.77 9.99
CA THR A 762 -12.28 18.56 11.10
C THR A 762 -12.97 19.91 11.26
N ILE A 763 -13.09 20.48 12.46
CA ILE A 763 -13.67 21.82 12.68
C ILE A 763 -12.87 22.94 12.01
N TYR A 764 -11.53 22.81 11.92
CA TYR A 764 -10.63 23.83 11.37
C TYR A 764 -9.83 23.34 10.15
N SER A 765 -9.62 24.21 9.15
CA SER A 765 -8.85 23.90 7.93
C SER A 765 -7.41 23.51 8.26
N ARG A 766 -6.84 24.10 9.31
CA ARG A 766 -5.49 23.80 9.83
C ARG A 766 -5.26 22.33 10.12
N PHE A 767 -6.31 21.58 10.42
CA PHE A 767 -6.24 20.14 10.73
C PHE A 767 -6.82 19.27 9.63
N HIS A 768 -7.34 19.86 8.56
CA HIS A 768 -8.01 19.12 7.51
C HIS A 768 -7.03 18.27 6.69
N GLY A 769 -7.47 17.08 6.29
CA GLY A 769 -6.74 16.21 5.39
C GLY A 769 -5.46 15.66 5.99
N THR A 770 -4.43 15.64 5.16
CA THR A 770 -3.08 15.18 5.50
C THR A 770 -2.30 16.11 6.46
N ASN A 771 -2.90 17.16 7.02
CA ASN A 771 -2.30 18.06 8.02
C ASN A 771 -2.13 17.42 9.42
N THR A 772 -1.54 16.24 9.44
CA THR A 772 -1.12 15.46 10.62
C THR A 772 0.34 15.72 10.96
N VAL A 773 0.83 15.14 12.06
CA VAL A 773 2.27 15.18 12.37
C VAL A 773 3.09 14.42 11.30
N ARG A 774 4.27 14.96 10.99
CA ARG A 774 5.10 14.51 9.85
C ARG A 774 5.59 13.07 9.94
N ASP A 775 5.70 12.49 11.14
CA ASP A 775 6.07 11.08 11.34
C ASP A 775 4.87 10.13 11.44
N PHE A 776 3.67 10.62 11.08
CA PHE A 776 2.44 9.86 10.87
C PHE A 776 1.88 9.98 9.46
N VAL A 777 2.06 11.14 8.79
CA VAL A 777 1.38 11.48 7.52
C VAL A 777 1.49 10.39 6.44
N GLU A 778 2.59 9.65 6.39
CA GLU A 778 2.82 8.58 5.41
C GLU A 778 2.23 7.22 5.83
N ALA A 779 1.81 7.05 7.10
CA ALA A 779 1.31 5.77 7.58
C ALA A 779 0.00 5.36 6.86
N PRO A 780 -0.96 6.27 6.60
CA PRO A 780 -2.13 5.96 5.80
C PRO A 780 -1.84 5.51 4.36
N SER A 781 -0.97 6.22 3.65
CA SER A 781 -0.63 5.92 2.25
C SER A 781 0.18 4.63 2.13
N GLN A 782 1.19 4.46 2.98
CA GLN A 782 2.02 3.24 3.02
C GLN A 782 1.22 2.00 3.43
N MET A 783 0.17 2.15 4.24
CA MET A 783 -0.69 1.02 4.59
C MET A 783 -1.38 0.49 3.33
N LEU A 784 -1.88 1.39 2.48
CA LEU A 784 -2.59 1.04 1.25
C LEU A 784 -1.68 0.40 0.20
N GLU A 785 -0.38 0.72 0.17
CA GLU A 785 0.60 0.05 -0.71
C GLU A 785 0.56 -1.48 -0.59
N ASN A 786 0.17 -2.03 0.56
CA ASN A 786 0.07 -3.47 0.77
C ASN A 786 -0.97 -4.18 -0.12
N TRP A 787 -1.96 -3.47 -0.67
CA TRP A 787 -2.88 -4.05 -1.66
C TRP A 787 -2.15 -4.34 -2.97
N CYS A 788 -1.19 -3.50 -3.37
CA CYS A 788 -0.33 -3.73 -4.53
C CYS A 788 0.62 -4.93 -4.33
N TRP A 789 0.66 -5.53 -3.15
CA TRP A 789 1.43 -6.74 -2.82
C TRP A 789 0.55 -7.92 -2.41
N THR A 790 -0.77 -7.78 -2.51
CA THR A 790 -1.74 -8.82 -2.15
C THR A 790 -2.18 -9.58 -3.41
N PRO A 791 -2.02 -10.92 -3.50
CA PRO A 791 -2.21 -11.65 -4.76
C PRO A 791 -3.58 -11.44 -5.41
N SER A 792 -4.66 -11.49 -4.62
CA SER A 792 -6.02 -11.28 -5.12
C SER A 792 -6.25 -9.86 -5.65
N GLN A 793 -5.57 -8.88 -5.07
CA GLN A 793 -5.69 -7.47 -5.44
C GLN A 793 -4.82 -7.13 -6.65
N LEU A 794 -3.60 -7.67 -6.74
CA LEU A 794 -2.79 -7.59 -7.95
C LEU A 794 -3.53 -8.16 -9.16
N LYS A 795 -4.22 -9.29 -8.98
CA LYS A 795 -5.04 -9.89 -10.03
C LYS A 795 -6.24 -9.01 -10.40
N SER A 796 -6.93 -8.43 -9.43
CA SER A 796 -8.10 -7.56 -9.67
C SER A 796 -7.73 -6.24 -10.36
N LEU A 797 -6.54 -5.70 -10.08
CA LEU A 797 -5.99 -4.48 -10.68
C LEU A 797 -5.40 -4.72 -12.09
N SER A 798 -5.19 -5.99 -12.47
CA SER A 798 -4.56 -6.36 -13.73
C SER A 798 -5.56 -6.48 -14.89
N LYS A 799 -5.19 -5.92 -16.04
CA LYS A 799 -5.85 -6.14 -17.32
C LYS A 799 -4.85 -5.98 -18.47
N HIS A 800 -4.59 -7.05 -19.19
CA HIS A 800 -3.63 -7.04 -20.30
C HIS A 800 -4.07 -6.10 -21.42
N TYR A 801 -3.19 -5.20 -21.85
CA TYR A 801 -3.57 -4.11 -22.77
C TYR A 801 -4.11 -4.58 -24.13
N SER A 802 -3.65 -5.74 -24.61
CA SER A 802 -4.12 -6.34 -25.87
C SER A 802 -5.59 -6.78 -25.83
N THR A 803 -6.23 -6.86 -24.65
CA THR A 803 -7.66 -7.19 -24.52
C THR A 803 -8.54 -5.95 -24.47
N ILE A 804 -7.96 -4.74 -24.41
CA ILE A 804 -8.71 -3.49 -24.27
C ILE A 804 -9.34 -3.06 -25.59
N SER A 805 -8.61 -3.13 -26.72
CA SER A 805 -9.13 -2.75 -28.03
C SER A 805 -8.52 -3.57 -29.18
N PRO A 806 -9.20 -3.67 -30.34
CA PRO A 806 -8.65 -4.33 -31.53
C PRO A 806 -7.33 -3.72 -32.02
N GLU A 807 -7.14 -2.41 -31.86
CA GLU A 807 -5.93 -1.69 -32.25
C GLU A 807 -4.74 -2.11 -31.38
N TYR A 808 -4.93 -2.19 -30.06
CA TYR A 808 -3.90 -2.67 -29.15
C TYR A 808 -3.59 -4.15 -29.33
N LEU A 809 -4.59 -4.98 -29.63
CA LEU A 809 -4.36 -6.37 -30.01
C LEU A 809 -3.46 -6.47 -31.24
N LYS A 810 -3.76 -5.68 -32.28
CA LYS A 810 -2.99 -5.66 -33.51
C LYS A 810 -1.54 -5.23 -33.26
N GLU A 811 -1.32 -4.14 -32.51
CA GLU A 811 0.03 -3.69 -32.17
C GLU A 811 0.82 -4.73 -31.38
N TRP A 812 0.17 -5.39 -30.41
CA TRP A 812 0.79 -6.46 -29.63
C TRP A 812 1.21 -7.63 -30.53
N GLN A 813 0.35 -8.03 -31.48
CA GLN A 813 0.62 -9.11 -32.44
C GLN A 813 1.78 -8.79 -33.37
N GLU A 814 1.90 -7.53 -33.82
CA GLU A 814 3.03 -7.07 -34.66
C GLU A 814 4.38 -7.29 -33.96
N HIS A 815 4.45 -7.07 -32.64
CA HIS A 815 5.66 -7.22 -31.83
C HIS A 815 5.84 -8.60 -31.19
N ASN A 816 4.80 -9.45 -31.22
CA ASN A 816 4.79 -10.79 -30.63
C ASN A 816 4.40 -11.86 -31.66
N SER A 817 4.93 -11.76 -32.87
CA SER A 817 4.67 -12.68 -33.97
C SER A 817 4.87 -14.15 -33.56
N GLY A 818 3.82 -14.96 -33.73
CA GLY A 818 3.83 -16.38 -33.39
C GLY A 818 3.49 -16.71 -31.93
N LYS A 819 3.25 -15.72 -31.07
CA LYS A 819 2.74 -15.94 -29.70
C LYS A 819 1.21 -15.85 -29.64
N SER A 820 0.60 -16.65 -28.77
CA SER A 820 -0.82 -16.53 -28.44
C SER A 820 -1.09 -15.30 -27.59
N GLN A 821 -2.22 -14.64 -27.81
CA GLN A 821 -2.66 -13.51 -26.98
C GLN A 821 -2.62 -13.89 -25.49
N PRO A 822 -2.05 -13.06 -24.60
CA PRO A 822 -1.98 -13.36 -23.18
C PRO A 822 -3.39 -13.34 -22.56
N PRO A 823 -3.59 -14.01 -21.41
CA PRO A 823 -4.85 -13.93 -20.68
C PRO A 823 -5.17 -12.49 -20.27
N GLU A 824 -6.46 -12.18 -20.09
CA GLU A 824 -6.90 -10.83 -19.69
C GLU A 824 -6.31 -10.41 -18.34
N GLN A 825 -6.25 -11.30 -17.36
CA GLN A 825 -5.64 -11.02 -16.05
C GLN A 825 -4.24 -11.61 -15.96
N ILE A 826 -3.41 -11.00 -15.12
CA ILE A 826 -2.05 -11.47 -14.86
C ILE A 826 -2.07 -12.91 -14.31
N PRO A 827 -1.25 -13.83 -14.85
CA PRO A 827 -1.18 -15.21 -14.36
C PRO A 827 -0.73 -15.33 -12.90
N ASP A 828 -1.23 -16.33 -12.19
CA ASP A 828 -0.93 -16.52 -10.76
C ASP A 828 0.55 -16.81 -10.49
N ASP A 829 1.24 -17.49 -11.41
CA ASP A 829 2.69 -17.74 -11.33
C ASP A 829 3.51 -16.46 -11.46
N VAL A 830 3.09 -15.52 -12.31
CA VAL A 830 3.72 -14.19 -12.42
C VAL A 830 3.49 -13.39 -11.15
N ILE A 831 2.29 -13.45 -10.55
CA ILE A 831 1.99 -12.82 -9.25
C ILE A 831 2.86 -13.42 -8.15
N GLU A 832 2.95 -14.76 -8.07
CA GLU A 832 3.79 -15.43 -7.07
C GLU A 832 5.26 -15.02 -7.21
N ASN A 833 5.78 -14.90 -8.44
CA ASN A 833 7.14 -14.43 -8.70
C ASN A 833 7.33 -12.97 -8.27
N LEU A 834 6.41 -12.08 -8.65
CA LEU A 834 6.45 -10.67 -8.25
C LEU A 834 6.41 -10.50 -6.72
N ILE A 835 5.55 -11.24 -6.02
CA ILE A 835 5.46 -11.16 -4.57
C ILE A 835 6.75 -11.65 -3.89
N ARG A 836 7.43 -12.65 -4.46
CA ARG A 836 8.75 -13.10 -3.97
C ARG A 836 9.82 -12.02 -4.10
N THR A 837 9.65 -11.04 -4.98
CA THR A 837 10.59 -9.94 -5.13
C THR A 837 10.32 -8.77 -4.18
N LYS A 838 9.21 -8.77 -3.42
CA LYS A 838 8.88 -7.70 -2.46
C LYS A 838 10.03 -7.38 -1.52
N HIS A 839 10.74 -8.42 -1.06
CA HIS A 839 11.81 -8.30 -0.08
C HIS A 839 13.21 -8.58 -0.64
N VAL A 840 13.38 -8.49 -1.96
CA VAL A 840 14.69 -8.64 -2.59
C VAL A 840 15.47 -7.34 -2.43
N ASN A 841 16.68 -7.45 -1.87
CA ASN A 841 17.55 -6.30 -1.58
C ASN A 841 16.92 -5.25 -0.64
N ASP A 842 15.94 -5.67 0.17
CA ASP A 842 15.22 -4.82 1.12
C ASP A 842 16.14 -4.28 2.21
N ALA A 843 17.16 -5.04 2.63
CA ALA A 843 18.07 -4.55 3.64
C ALA A 843 18.93 -3.40 3.10
N LEU A 844 19.47 -3.51 1.88
CA LEU A 844 20.17 -2.41 1.22
C LEU A 844 19.27 -1.20 0.96
N PHE A 845 18.02 -1.43 0.54
CA PHE A 845 17.05 -0.35 0.36
C PHE A 845 16.80 0.40 1.67
N ASN A 846 16.50 -0.31 2.75
CA ASN A 846 16.23 0.29 4.06
C ASN A 846 17.48 0.91 4.70
N LEU A 847 18.68 0.34 4.50
CA LEU A 847 19.94 0.95 4.93
C LEU A 847 20.19 2.29 4.20
N ARG A 848 19.77 2.42 2.93
CA ARG A 848 19.81 3.72 2.24
C ARG A 848 18.82 4.73 2.83
N GLN A 849 17.62 4.31 3.22
CA GLN A 849 16.66 5.19 3.92
C GLN A 849 17.20 5.60 5.31
N LEU A 850 17.86 4.67 6.02
CA LEU A 850 18.54 4.95 7.28
C LEU A 850 19.68 5.95 7.11
N HIS A 851 20.44 5.90 6.01
CA HIS A 851 21.45 6.92 5.73
C HIS A 851 20.85 8.32 5.72
N PHE A 852 19.73 8.52 5.04
CA PHE A 852 19.06 9.82 5.01
C PHE A 852 18.55 10.26 6.39
N GLY A 853 17.86 9.37 7.12
CA GLY A 853 17.36 9.67 8.46
C GLY A 853 18.48 9.97 9.47
N ILE A 854 19.57 9.19 9.43
CA ILE A 854 20.72 9.37 10.34
C ILE A 854 21.50 10.63 9.96
N PHE A 855 21.72 10.92 8.67
CA PHE A 855 22.37 12.15 8.24
C PHE A 855 21.56 13.38 8.67
N ASP A 856 20.24 13.38 8.43
CA ASP A 856 19.33 14.45 8.84
C ASP A 856 19.40 14.72 10.35
N MET A 857 19.36 13.67 11.18
CA MET A 857 19.53 13.81 12.63
C MET A 857 20.94 14.30 12.99
N THR A 858 21.99 13.80 12.33
CA THR A 858 23.39 14.18 12.61
C THR A 858 23.63 15.67 12.42
N VAL A 859 23.15 16.24 11.31
CA VAL A 859 23.38 17.68 11.02
C VAL A 859 22.47 18.61 11.82
N HIS A 860 21.38 18.10 12.39
CA HIS A 860 20.43 18.89 13.19
C HIS A 860 20.52 18.62 14.70
N GLN A 861 21.37 17.69 15.14
CA GLN A 861 21.61 17.36 16.54
C GLN A 861 23.08 17.54 16.96
N PRO A 862 23.74 18.67 16.64
CA PRO A 862 25.11 18.90 17.09
C PRO A 862 25.15 19.10 18.62
N ASP A 863 26.24 18.65 19.25
CA ASP A 863 26.48 18.85 20.69
C ASP A 863 26.62 20.34 21.04
N SER A 864 27.18 21.13 20.13
CA SER A 864 27.37 22.58 20.28
C SER A 864 27.26 23.32 18.95
N HIS A 865 27.03 24.63 19.01
CA HIS A 865 26.97 25.47 17.82
C HIS A 865 28.30 25.46 17.02
N ASP A 866 29.43 25.51 17.72
CA ASP A 866 30.76 25.42 17.11
C ASP A 866 30.98 24.11 16.33
N THR A 867 30.35 23.02 16.79
CA THR A 867 30.41 21.71 16.10
C THR A 867 29.74 21.80 14.73
N ILE A 868 28.55 22.39 14.63
CA ILE A 868 27.84 22.50 13.36
C ILE A 868 28.52 23.49 12.41
N GLU A 869 29.13 24.56 12.90
CA GLU A 869 29.91 25.50 12.09
C GLU A 869 31.10 24.80 11.40
N LYS A 870 31.77 23.88 12.10
CA LYS A 870 32.98 23.18 11.60
C LYS A 870 32.71 21.88 10.85
N LEU A 871 31.47 21.37 10.87
CA LEU A 871 31.13 20.09 10.24
C LEU A 871 31.40 20.09 8.72
N PRO A 872 32.22 19.16 8.19
CA PRO A 872 32.40 18.97 6.75
C PRO A 872 31.20 18.20 6.19
N VAL A 873 30.20 18.94 5.71
CA VAL A 873 28.85 18.39 5.48
C VAL A 873 28.83 17.34 4.38
N SER A 874 29.42 17.61 3.22
CA SER A 874 29.43 16.66 2.08
C SER A 874 30.25 15.42 2.40
N ALA A 875 31.44 15.56 3.02
CA ALA A 875 32.18 14.41 3.54
C ALA A 875 31.37 13.59 4.55
N THR A 876 30.65 14.24 5.46
CA THR A 876 29.78 13.55 6.45
C THR A 876 28.67 12.77 5.74
N TYR A 877 28.03 13.38 4.74
CA TYR A 877 26.99 12.73 3.93
C TYR A 877 27.51 11.46 3.24
N ASN A 878 28.65 11.57 2.56
CA ASN A 878 29.25 10.46 1.82
C ASN A 878 29.79 9.36 2.74
N SER A 879 30.43 9.74 3.85
CA SER A 879 30.95 8.81 4.86
C SER A 879 29.81 8.00 5.48
N LEU A 880 28.74 8.66 5.93
CA LEU A 880 27.57 7.98 6.49
C LEU A 880 26.89 7.08 5.45
N ARG A 881 26.80 7.51 4.19
CA ARG A 881 26.25 6.67 3.12
C ARG A 881 27.01 5.36 3.01
N LYS A 882 28.33 5.44 2.92
CA LYS A 882 29.21 4.27 2.83
C LYS A 882 29.10 3.40 4.09
N GLU A 883 29.12 4.00 5.28
CA GLU A 883 29.09 3.28 6.55
C GLU A 883 27.77 2.54 6.78
N ILE A 884 26.65 3.13 6.37
CA ILE A 884 25.30 2.59 6.62
C ILE A 884 24.87 1.67 5.47
N SER A 885 24.89 2.15 4.22
CA SER A 885 24.48 1.36 3.05
C SER A 885 25.50 0.30 2.64
N GLN A 886 26.74 0.44 3.10
CA GLN A 886 27.86 -0.44 2.75
C GLN A 886 28.22 -0.43 1.25
N LEU A 887 27.66 0.50 0.47
CA LEU A 887 27.97 0.68 -0.94
C LEU A 887 29.16 1.63 -1.12
N GLU A 888 30.09 1.27 -2.00
CA GLU A 888 31.31 2.03 -2.23
C GLU A 888 31.08 3.14 -3.28
N GLY A 889 31.58 4.34 -3.02
CA GLY A 889 31.65 5.42 -3.99
C GLY A 889 33.09 5.69 -4.46
N PRO A 890 33.31 6.80 -5.18
CA PRO A 890 34.63 7.29 -5.59
C PRO A 890 35.66 7.46 -4.46
N GLU A 891 35.26 7.46 -3.19
CA GLU A 891 36.20 7.50 -2.06
C GLU A 891 37.15 6.29 -2.04
N VAL A 892 36.70 5.10 -2.50
CA VAL A 892 37.60 3.92 -2.60
C VAL A 892 38.54 4.00 -3.81
N LEU A 893 38.31 4.95 -4.71
CA LEU A 893 39.16 5.27 -5.85
C LEU A 893 40.15 6.41 -5.55
N GLY A 894 40.24 6.84 -4.28
CA GLY A 894 41.17 7.88 -3.85
C GLY A 894 40.68 9.32 -4.05
N GLN A 895 39.38 9.52 -4.29
CA GLN A 895 38.81 10.87 -4.47
C GLN A 895 38.43 11.57 -3.15
N GLY A 896 38.65 10.92 -1.99
CA GLY A 896 38.20 11.40 -0.67
C GLY A 896 36.68 11.36 -0.53
N ASP A 897 36.13 11.89 0.55
CA ASP A 897 34.68 11.87 0.82
C ASP A 897 33.95 13.14 0.31
N GLU A 898 34.64 14.07 -0.36
CA GLU A 898 34.06 15.34 -0.88
C GLU A 898 33.66 15.24 -2.37
N TRP A 899 33.55 14.03 -2.92
CA TRP A 899 33.34 13.81 -4.37
C TRP A 899 31.93 14.15 -4.87
N GLY A 900 30.94 14.19 -3.99
CA GLY A 900 29.54 14.38 -4.34
C GLY A 900 28.77 15.13 -3.26
N HIS A 901 27.74 15.86 -3.67
CA HIS A 901 27.00 16.78 -2.82
C HIS A 901 25.51 16.39 -2.80
N GLY A 902 25.22 15.12 -2.50
CA GLY A 902 23.86 14.58 -2.51
C GLY A 902 22.91 15.35 -1.57
N GLU A 903 23.41 15.89 -0.46
CA GLU A 903 22.65 16.78 0.44
C GLU A 903 22.15 18.05 -0.24
N ALA A 904 22.89 18.58 -1.22
CA ALA A 904 22.52 19.78 -1.99
C ALA A 904 21.40 19.50 -3.02
N THR A 905 21.16 18.22 -3.30
CA THR A 905 20.07 17.74 -4.17
C THR A 905 18.85 17.25 -3.39
N PHE A 906 18.93 17.25 -2.06
CA PHE A 906 17.95 16.61 -1.19
C PHE A 906 16.92 17.62 -0.67
N GLY A 907 15.89 17.87 -1.48
CA GLY A 907 14.85 18.87 -1.21
C GLY A 907 14.18 18.73 0.16
N HIS A 908 14.02 17.51 0.70
CA HIS A 908 13.41 17.26 2.01
C HIS A 908 14.10 18.01 3.16
N LEU A 909 15.44 18.10 3.16
CA LEU A 909 16.18 18.72 4.26
C LEU A 909 15.93 20.23 4.38
N ILE A 910 15.41 20.87 3.32
CA ILE A 910 15.08 22.29 3.29
C ILE A 910 13.56 22.52 3.22
N GLY A 911 12.82 21.66 2.52
CA GLY A 911 11.36 21.71 2.33
C GLY A 911 10.51 21.23 3.51
N GLY A 912 10.99 21.42 4.75
CA GLY A 912 10.19 21.18 5.96
C GLY A 912 10.29 19.79 6.59
N TYR A 913 11.10 18.87 6.04
CA TYR A 913 11.40 17.57 6.65
C TYR A 913 12.68 17.56 7.48
N ASP A 914 13.29 18.72 7.73
CA ASP A 914 14.45 18.87 8.62
C ASP A 914 14.20 18.27 10.02
N ALA A 915 15.17 17.44 10.45
CA ALA A 915 15.10 16.57 11.62
C ALA A 915 13.82 15.73 11.68
N GLY A 916 13.38 15.23 10.53
CA GLY A 916 12.09 14.58 10.31
C GLY A 916 12.08 13.51 9.25
N TYR A 917 13.18 13.29 8.53
CA TYR A 917 13.21 12.29 7.46
C TYR A 917 13.01 10.85 7.99
N TYR A 918 13.33 10.59 9.26
CA TYR A 918 13.02 9.33 9.95
C TYR A 918 11.52 8.97 9.88
N GLY A 919 10.65 9.97 9.70
CA GLY A 919 9.20 9.83 9.60
C GLY A 919 8.75 8.84 8.53
N TYR A 920 9.50 8.69 7.43
CA TYR A 920 9.20 7.70 6.40
C TYR A 920 9.32 6.26 6.94
N LEU A 921 10.36 5.97 7.71
CA LEU A 921 10.58 4.63 8.29
C LEU A 921 9.67 4.37 9.49
N SER A 922 9.41 5.37 10.35
CA SER A 922 8.48 5.20 11.47
C SER A 922 7.04 5.02 10.99
N SER A 923 6.64 5.72 9.93
CA SER A 923 5.33 5.54 9.31
C SER A 923 5.15 4.13 8.74
N GLN A 924 6.22 3.52 8.19
CA GLN A 924 6.18 2.14 7.72
C GLN A 924 5.94 1.14 8.86
N VAL A 925 6.47 1.43 10.05
CA VAL A 925 6.18 0.63 11.25
C VAL A 925 4.68 0.67 11.56
N TYR A 926 4.10 1.86 11.62
CA TYR A 926 2.69 2.03 11.95
C TYR A 926 1.78 1.45 10.86
N SER A 927 2.14 1.64 9.59
CA SER A 927 1.38 1.13 8.46
C SER A 927 1.40 -0.39 8.39
N ALA A 928 2.55 -1.03 8.64
CA ALA A 928 2.66 -2.47 8.75
C ALA A 928 1.79 -3.00 9.91
N ASP A 929 1.84 -2.38 11.08
CA ASP A 929 1.05 -2.85 12.22
C ASP A 929 -0.47 -2.74 11.95
N MET A 930 -0.92 -1.65 11.32
CA MET A 930 -2.32 -1.50 10.87
C MET A 930 -2.71 -2.59 9.86
N PHE A 931 -1.92 -2.77 8.80
CA PHE A 931 -2.25 -3.73 7.75
C PHE A 931 -2.23 -5.18 8.25
N TYR A 932 -1.14 -5.60 8.91
CA TYR A 932 -0.97 -6.98 9.35
C TYR A 932 -1.91 -7.37 10.49
N THR A 933 -2.30 -6.43 11.35
CA THR A 933 -3.23 -6.69 12.44
C THR A 933 -4.69 -6.73 11.97
N ILE A 934 -5.10 -5.82 11.07
CA ILE A 934 -6.51 -5.62 10.73
C ILE A 934 -6.88 -6.17 9.36
N PHE A 935 -6.09 -5.88 8.33
CA PHE A 935 -6.49 -6.11 6.93
C PHE A 935 -5.90 -7.38 6.32
N ARG A 936 -4.75 -7.88 6.79
CA ARG A 936 -4.03 -8.98 6.11
C ARG A 936 -4.86 -10.25 5.92
N SER A 937 -5.72 -10.61 6.88
CA SER A 937 -6.56 -11.80 6.77
C SER A 937 -7.70 -11.65 5.77
N ASP A 938 -8.19 -10.43 5.60
CA ASP A 938 -9.31 -10.09 4.71
C ASP A 938 -9.14 -8.64 4.21
N PRO A 939 -8.32 -8.42 3.16
CA PRO A 939 -7.99 -7.08 2.70
C PRO A 939 -9.17 -6.31 2.10
N MET A 940 -10.28 -6.98 1.79
CA MET A 940 -11.48 -6.31 1.25
C MET A 940 -12.61 -6.26 2.29
N ASN A 941 -12.30 -6.34 3.58
CA ASN A 941 -13.31 -6.25 4.63
C ASN A 941 -13.92 -4.83 4.70
N PRO A 942 -15.19 -4.63 4.29
CA PRO A 942 -15.78 -3.28 4.21
C PRO A 942 -16.06 -2.70 5.60
N LYS A 943 -16.26 -3.54 6.62
CA LYS A 943 -16.46 -3.08 8.00
C LYS A 943 -15.18 -2.48 8.57
N GLU A 944 -14.05 -3.17 8.39
CA GLU A 944 -12.75 -2.67 8.84
C GLU A 944 -12.27 -1.48 8.00
N GLY A 945 -12.59 -1.46 6.70
CA GLY A 945 -12.36 -0.30 5.83
C GLY A 945 -13.08 0.96 6.32
N ARG A 946 -14.39 0.87 6.62
CA ARG A 946 -15.14 2.01 7.20
C ARG A 946 -14.65 2.38 8.59
N ARG A 947 -14.28 1.38 9.42
CA ARG A 947 -13.66 1.66 10.72
C ARG A 947 -12.37 2.47 10.57
N TYR A 948 -11.51 2.10 9.63
CA TYR A 948 -10.30 2.85 9.31
C TYR A 948 -10.61 4.26 8.81
N ARG A 949 -11.55 4.41 7.87
CA ARG A 949 -12.05 5.71 7.40
C ARG A 949 -12.45 6.61 8.58
N HIS A 950 -13.33 6.14 9.47
CA HIS A 950 -13.88 6.97 10.56
C HIS A 950 -12.90 7.24 11.71
N MET A 951 -12.05 6.26 12.03
CA MET A 951 -11.17 6.35 13.19
C MET A 951 -9.83 7.00 12.86
N VAL A 952 -9.33 6.82 11.63
CA VAL A 952 -8.01 7.28 11.21
C VAL A 952 -8.14 8.48 10.27
N LEU A 953 -8.75 8.30 9.10
CA LEU A 953 -8.75 9.32 8.06
C LEU A 953 -9.63 10.53 8.38
N GLU A 954 -10.85 10.30 8.89
CA GLU A 954 -11.80 11.38 9.21
C GLU A 954 -11.26 12.35 10.26
N LYS A 955 -10.28 11.92 11.07
CA LYS A 955 -9.67 12.77 12.10
C LYS A 955 -8.74 13.82 11.51
N GLY A 956 -8.14 13.60 10.34
CA GLY A 956 -7.03 14.42 9.88
C GLY A 956 -6.04 14.70 11.02
N GLY A 957 -5.61 15.95 11.15
CA GLY A 957 -4.80 16.44 12.27
C GLY A 957 -5.56 16.88 13.54
N SER A 958 -6.86 16.61 13.67
CA SER A 958 -7.67 17.12 14.81
C SER A 958 -7.42 16.38 16.13
N GLN A 959 -6.89 15.16 16.07
CA GLN A 959 -6.59 14.30 17.23
C GLN A 959 -5.09 14.01 17.31
N ASP A 960 -4.57 13.69 18.50
CA ASP A 960 -3.21 13.13 18.63
C ASP A 960 -3.12 11.77 17.91
N GLU A 961 -2.14 11.62 17.03
CA GLU A 961 -2.01 10.49 16.13
C GLU A 961 -1.65 9.18 16.86
N MET A 962 -0.96 9.25 18.01
CA MET A 962 -0.75 8.06 18.86
C MET A 962 -2.06 7.59 19.46
N LYS A 963 -2.91 8.53 19.87
CA LYS A 963 -4.28 8.19 20.30
C LYS A 963 -5.09 7.57 19.16
N THR A 964 -5.01 8.14 17.96
CA THR A 964 -5.67 7.61 16.75
C THR A 964 -5.27 6.15 16.48
N LEU A 965 -3.96 5.86 16.47
CA LEU A 965 -3.46 4.50 16.30
C LEU A 965 -3.90 3.58 17.43
N THR A 966 -3.83 4.04 18.68
CA THR A 966 -4.19 3.24 19.85
C THR A 966 -5.67 2.86 19.84
N ASP A 967 -6.55 3.81 19.52
CA ASP A 967 -7.98 3.55 19.39
C ASP A 967 -8.26 2.56 18.25
N PHE A 968 -7.60 2.73 17.10
CA PHE A 968 -7.84 1.88 15.92
C PHE A 968 -7.29 0.45 16.10
N LEU A 969 -6.11 0.30 16.71
CA LEU A 969 -5.48 -1.01 16.96
C LEU A 969 -6.00 -1.68 18.24
N GLY A 970 -6.63 -0.93 19.15
CA GLY A 970 -7.02 -1.39 20.49
C GLY A 970 -5.83 -1.55 21.46
N ARG A 971 -4.65 -1.03 21.09
CA ARG A 971 -3.38 -1.07 21.80
C ARG A 971 -2.40 -0.09 21.17
N GLU A 972 -1.32 0.26 21.86
CA GLU A 972 -0.21 0.99 21.25
C GLU A 972 0.40 0.21 20.06
N PRO A 973 0.92 0.93 19.04
CA PRO A 973 1.54 0.32 17.87
C PRO A 973 2.84 -0.41 18.24
N LYS A 974 3.18 -1.46 17.48
CA LYS A 974 4.37 -2.30 17.68
C LYS A 974 5.22 -2.42 16.41
N THR A 975 6.52 -2.62 16.60
CA THR A 975 7.48 -2.83 15.50
C THR A 975 7.48 -4.26 14.94
N ASP A 976 6.86 -5.22 15.62
CA ASP A 976 6.92 -6.65 15.29
C ASP A 976 6.49 -6.96 13.85
N ALA A 977 5.41 -6.33 13.37
CA ALA A 977 4.89 -6.54 12.03
C ALA A 977 5.91 -6.13 10.95
N PHE A 978 6.49 -4.94 11.12
CA PHE A 978 7.52 -4.39 10.23
C PHE A 978 8.80 -5.24 10.25
N TYR A 979 9.28 -5.66 11.42
CA TYR A 979 10.47 -6.51 11.48
C TYR A 979 10.24 -7.89 10.88
N LYS A 980 9.05 -8.47 11.07
CA LYS A 980 8.69 -9.74 10.43
C LYS A 980 8.62 -9.60 8.91
N GLU A 981 8.11 -8.49 8.42
CA GLU A 981 8.07 -8.17 7.00
C GLU A 981 9.48 -8.08 6.40
N LEU A 982 10.42 -7.46 7.11
CA LEU A 982 11.83 -7.41 6.71
C LEU A 982 12.62 -8.72 6.96
N GLY A 983 11.98 -9.77 7.48
CA GLY A 983 12.64 -11.05 7.81
C GLY A 983 13.62 -10.97 8.99
N LEU A 984 13.41 -10.01 9.91
CA LEU A 984 14.28 -9.71 11.06
C LEU A 984 13.76 -10.23 12.41
N ALA A 985 12.57 -10.83 12.46
CA ALA A 985 11.86 -11.23 13.69
C ALA A 985 11.47 -12.72 13.73
#